data_AF-A0A7K4CFR5-F1
#
_entry.id   AF-A0A7K4CFR5-F1
#
_cell.length_a   1.000
_cell.length_b   1.000
_cell.length_c   1.000
_cell.angle_alpha   90.00
_cell.angle_beta   90.00
_cell.angle_gamma   90.00
#
_symmetry.space_group_name_H-M   'P 1'
#
loop_
_entity.id
_entity.type
_entity.pdbx_description
1 polymer ?
#
loop_
_entity_poly.entity_id
_entity_poly.type
_entity_poly.pdbx_seq_one_letter_code
_entity_poly.pdbx_strand_id
1 'polypeptide(L)'
;MVLIPLAVPHNTLPVVPPTPEPTVKETIPVITGTVNAVNSLATKEDVRAFIRSHTAAGTTTGTTIEDQPMVTVPANARTFTFDIDTSTFVADEYIVTASAVREDVTATELFNVISKPTGIVVPTTMPLPMPTRTPVTSGQGEYYISLVPPGDRIVGDRFSIIGTTNLPEGEEILIQVYSSSFKPTQKSQSGEFSGATGTVKTQSSATRVPIPTMAVTAAPTAASRTAAPVTASPDKPSGAEREYSKTNVQEEMVDEGDIIKTDGTSIYVVTGNCLHILRAYPATTAEIVSTLRFAGSPRELYVNGNQLILIASDARARPVTECRPGYCYSGNSNTDQILIYVFSVADPAKPYQVRELSVDGAYTTSRMIGKDLYFITGTSIPYDLDDLELPVIRDDHGGISTPPVYGFNTTDQTYGFSTIGSLDLTGTRPVTAKSFIIGKAGTVYVSPTHAYVAVPDQSWGWTRSTTIHAFAIRDGMITWDAGGRVDGTLLDRYSLDEHNGYLRVATTVDTGALRGRSTTYSKVTVLDKDLDITGTLPDIAPDERIYSARFMGERLYLVTFRQTDPFWVISLENPRQPKILGELQLPGYSNYLHPYDENHIIGIGKETDRGPVKIALFDVTNVHNPGLMDSETFGSGFSTSAVLEDPKAFLFDHERDLMVLPLHIQGEVPSCNYGYACTIPSSWGGAYVFSVTPKSGFVLKGTVTHYDGQNGAPVRRSLYIDQTLYTMSDDKIVMSDMARDMLRVKAVNLR
;
A
#
# COMPACT_ATOMS: atom_id res chain seq x y z
N MET A 1 2.63 68.08 10.18
CA MET A 1 3.87 68.76 9.77
C MET A 1 4.39 68.00 8.56
N VAL A 2 4.37 68.65 7.40
CA VAL A 2 4.60 68.08 6.06
C VAL A 2 6.07 68.30 5.67
N LEU A 3 6.68 67.24 5.09
CA LEU A 3 7.86 67.10 4.18
C LEU A 3 8.83 68.28 3.98
N ILE A 4 10.16 68.04 3.89
CA ILE A 4 10.98 67.84 2.65
C ILE A 4 12.36 67.18 3.03
N PRO A 5 13.29 66.79 2.11
CA PRO A 5 13.90 65.44 2.08
C PRO A 5 15.45 65.46 2.29
N LEU A 6 16.07 64.28 2.39
CA LEU A 6 17.54 64.16 2.30
C LEU A 6 17.93 62.96 1.43
N ALA A 7 18.63 63.28 0.34
CA ALA A 7 19.21 62.37 -0.63
C ALA A 7 20.65 62.02 -0.27
N VAL A 8 21.08 60.77 -0.49
CA VAL A 8 22.48 60.34 -0.65
C VAL A 8 22.50 58.97 -1.41
N PRO A 9 23.60 58.53 -2.04
CA PRO A 9 23.96 58.81 -3.43
C PRO A 9 24.04 57.54 -4.32
N HIS A 10 23.99 57.73 -5.64
CA HIS A 10 24.35 56.71 -6.62
C HIS A 10 25.85 56.42 -6.60
N ASN A 11 26.23 55.17 -6.37
CA ASN A 11 27.57 54.65 -6.65
C ASN A 11 27.45 53.61 -7.76
N THR A 12 27.82 54.01 -8.98
CA THR A 12 27.92 53.15 -10.15
C THR A 12 29.26 52.40 -10.12
N LEU A 13 29.22 51.11 -9.79
CA LEU A 13 30.34 50.18 -10.02
C LEU A 13 30.22 49.58 -11.42
N PRO A 14 31.35 49.33 -12.12
CA PRO A 14 31.35 48.86 -13.51
C PRO A 14 30.77 47.45 -13.64
N VAL A 15 29.94 47.28 -14.66
CA VAL A 15 29.40 45.98 -15.09
C VAL A 15 30.54 45.11 -15.57
N VAL A 16 30.91 44.12 -14.77
CA VAL A 16 31.72 42.97 -15.21
C VAL A 16 30.75 41.98 -15.86
N PRO A 17 30.94 41.59 -17.13
CA PRO A 17 30.09 40.57 -17.73
C PRO A 17 30.24 39.27 -16.92
N PRO A 18 29.15 38.51 -16.68
CA PRO A 18 29.25 37.25 -15.96
C PRO A 18 30.20 36.34 -16.74
N THR A 19 31.31 35.98 -16.11
CA THR A 19 32.09 34.79 -16.50
C THR A 19 31.11 33.62 -16.55
N PRO A 20 31.08 32.82 -17.62
CA PRO A 20 30.25 31.63 -17.65
C PRO A 20 30.69 30.73 -16.51
N GLU A 21 29.86 30.62 -15.47
CA GLU A 21 30.05 29.61 -14.45
C GLU A 21 30.10 28.25 -15.15
N PRO A 22 31.04 27.36 -14.77
CA PRO A 22 31.05 26.03 -15.32
C PRO A 22 29.71 25.39 -14.96
N THR A 23 28.89 25.10 -15.97
CA THR A 23 27.81 24.11 -15.85
C THR A 23 28.46 22.81 -15.41
N VAL A 24 28.56 22.62 -14.09
CA VAL A 24 28.70 21.30 -13.52
C VAL A 24 27.36 20.65 -13.79
N LYS A 25 27.27 19.95 -14.93
CA LYS A 25 26.34 18.83 -15.04
C LYS A 25 26.78 17.87 -13.94
N GLU A 26 26.18 18.00 -12.76
CA GLU A 26 26.17 16.89 -11.81
C GLU A 26 25.37 15.78 -12.49
N THR A 27 26.08 14.94 -13.24
CA THR A 27 25.67 13.56 -13.43
C THR A 27 25.68 12.92 -12.05
N ILE A 28 24.56 13.05 -11.36
CA ILE A 28 24.17 12.17 -10.27
C ILE A 28 24.17 10.76 -10.87
N PRO A 29 24.80 9.76 -10.23
CA PRO A 29 24.77 8.40 -10.75
C PRO A 29 23.31 7.98 -10.85
N VAL A 30 22.84 7.83 -12.09
CA VAL A 30 21.64 7.06 -12.36
C VAL A 30 22.01 5.64 -11.95
N ILE A 31 21.50 5.17 -10.83
CA ILE A 31 21.41 3.73 -10.59
C ILE A 31 20.30 3.25 -11.51
N THR A 32 20.61 3.10 -12.80
CA THR A 32 19.85 2.18 -13.66
C THR A 32 20.20 0.80 -13.17
N GLY A 33 19.43 0.33 -12.20
CA GLY A 33 19.65 -0.94 -11.54
C GLY A 33 18.30 -1.49 -11.15
N THR A 34 17.64 -2.11 -12.13
CA THR A 34 16.57 -3.07 -11.88
C THR A 34 16.97 -3.94 -10.68
N VAL A 35 16.15 -4.00 -9.64
CA VAL A 35 16.37 -4.79 -8.42
C VAL A 35 16.20 -6.29 -8.73
N ASN A 36 17.00 -6.82 -9.66
CA ASN A 36 16.65 -8.03 -10.41
C ASN A 36 17.19 -9.34 -9.79
N ALA A 37 17.38 -9.42 -8.48
CA ALA A 37 17.69 -10.71 -7.84
C ALA A 37 17.05 -10.78 -6.45
N VAL A 38 15.99 -11.58 -6.38
CA VAL A 38 15.34 -11.97 -5.12
C VAL A 38 15.94 -13.32 -4.72
N ASN A 39 16.57 -13.38 -3.55
CA ASN A 39 17.08 -14.63 -3.01
C ASN A 39 16.08 -15.18 -1.99
N SER A 40 15.62 -16.42 -2.17
CA SER A 40 14.93 -17.15 -1.11
C SER A 40 15.93 -17.53 -0.03
N LEU A 41 15.68 -17.09 1.20
CA LEU A 41 16.51 -17.36 2.37
C LEU A 41 15.79 -18.42 3.21
N ALA A 42 16.30 -19.65 3.14
CA ALA A 42 15.59 -20.82 3.68
C ALA A 42 15.68 -20.92 5.20
N THR A 43 16.76 -20.40 5.79
CA THR A 43 17.04 -20.54 7.23
C THR A 43 17.33 -19.20 7.91
N LYS A 44 17.26 -19.21 9.24
CA LYS A 44 17.66 -18.08 10.08
C LYS A 44 19.12 -17.68 9.82
N GLU A 45 19.99 -18.67 9.66
CA GLU A 45 21.41 -18.50 9.33
C GLU A 45 21.61 -17.84 7.97
N ASP A 46 20.83 -18.22 6.95
CA ASP A 46 20.88 -17.59 5.63
C ASP A 46 20.51 -16.11 5.71
N VAL A 47 19.46 -15.78 6.49
CA VAL A 47 19.06 -14.39 6.72
C VAL A 47 20.14 -13.60 7.45
N ARG A 48 20.77 -14.17 8.49
CA ARG A 48 21.89 -13.52 9.19
C ARG A 48 23.07 -13.29 8.24
N ALA A 49 23.44 -14.29 7.44
CA ALA A 49 24.54 -14.20 6.48
C ALA A 49 24.25 -13.14 5.41
N PHE A 50 23.02 -13.09 4.92
CA PHE A 50 22.54 -12.08 3.98
C PHE A 50 22.68 -10.67 4.58
N ILE A 51 22.14 -10.41 5.78
CA ILE A 51 22.22 -9.09 6.41
C ILE A 51 23.68 -8.68 6.64
N ARG A 52 24.53 -9.60 7.15
CA ARG A 52 25.96 -9.32 7.39
C ARG A 52 26.71 -8.95 6.12
N SER A 53 26.40 -9.60 4.99
CA SER A 53 27.06 -9.33 3.72
C SER A 53 26.56 -8.06 3.01
N HIS A 54 25.36 -7.58 3.34
CA HIS A 54 24.73 -6.44 2.67
C HIS A 54 24.71 -5.17 3.55
N THR A 55 25.13 -5.24 4.81
CA THR A 55 25.30 -4.05 5.66
C THR A 55 26.54 -3.27 5.23
N ALA A 56 26.42 -1.97 4.96
CA ALA A 56 27.55 -1.14 4.56
C ALA A 56 28.65 -1.13 5.66
N ALA A 57 29.80 -1.75 5.38
CA ALA A 57 30.91 -1.81 6.32
C ALA A 57 31.52 -0.41 6.53
N GLY A 58 31.48 0.08 7.77
CA GLY A 58 32.25 1.25 8.19
C GLY A 58 33.76 0.96 8.08
N THR A 59 34.48 1.84 7.37
CA THR A 59 35.94 2.08 7.41
C THR A 59 36.82 0.92 7.93
N THR A 60 37.43 0.18 7.00
CA THR A 60 38.80 -0.31 7.18
C THR A 60 39.64 0.17 6.00
N THR A 61 40.61 1.02 6.31
CA THR A 61 41.63 1.52 5.39
C THR A 61 42.43 0.37 4.78
N GLY A 62 42.58 0.40 3.45
CA GLY A 62 43.71 -0.18 2.75
C GLY A 62 43.46 -1.53 2.09
N THR A 63 42.88 -1.52 0.89
CA THR A 63 43.46 -2.25 -0.24
C THR A 63 42.93 -1.65 -1.55
N THR A 64 43.86 -1.52 -2.48
CA THR A 64 43.77 -0.80 -3.75
C THR A 64 42.56 -1.22 -4.58
N ILE A 65 41.87 -0.24 -5.15
CA ILE A 65 40.93 -0.45 -6.25
C ILE A 65 41.78 -0.88 -7.45
N GLU A 66 41.74 -2.17 -7.82
CA GLU A 66 42.11 -2.59 -9.16
C GLU A 66 40.92 -2.37 -10.09
N ASP A 67 41.24 -1.78 -11.25
CA ASP A 67 40.33 -1.56 -12.37
C ASP A 67 39.41 -2.75 -12.64
N GLN A 68 38.12 -2.45 -12.79
CA GLN A 68 37.14 -3.38 -13.36
C GLN A 68 37.55 -3.72 -14.80
N PRO A 69 37.83 -4.99 -15.16
CA PRO A 69 37.89 -5.35 -16.56
C PRO A 69 36.46 -5.49 -17.10
N MET A 70 36.23 -4.97 -18.31
CA MET A 70 35.08 -5.38 -19.12
C MET A 70 35.05 -6.91 -19.24
N VAL A 71 33.98 -7.55 -18.76
CA VAL A 71 33.87 -9.02 -18.75
C VAL A 71 33.30 -9.54 -20.06
N THR A 72 34.08 -10.42 -20.67
CA THR A 72 33.76 -11.27 -21.82
C THR A 72 33.01 -12.51 -21.33
N VAL A 73 31.99 -12.98 -22.08
CA VAL A 73 31.40 -14.31 -21.85
C VAL A 73 32.52 -15.34 -21.90
N PRO A 74 32.73 -16.20 -20.88
CA PRO A 74 33.71 -17.27 -20.98
C PRO A 74 33.32 -18.19 -22.12
N ALA A 75 34.26 -18.52 -23.00
CA ALA A 75 34.04 -19.36 -24.19
C ALA A 75 33.57 -20.81 -23.90
N ASN A 76 33.27 -21.14 -22.63
CA ASN A 76 33.10 -22.49 -22.11
C ASN A 76 31.73 -22.75 -21.46
N ALA A 77 30.77 -21.81 -21.53
CA ALA A 77 29.43 -22.00 -20.97
C ALA A 77 28.61 -23.00 -21.81
N ARG A 78 28.04 -24.00 -21.14
CA ARG A 78 27.16 -25.03 -21.70
C ARG A 78 25.71 -24.75 -21.31
N THR A 79 24.76 -25.23 -22.11
CA THR A 79 23.31 -25.09 -21.83
C THR A 79 22.68 -26.45 -21.56
N PHE A 80 21.56 -26.43 -20.83
CA PHE A 80 20.66 -27.57 -20.69
C PHE A 80 19.20 -27.11 -20.78
N THR A 81 18.32 -28.03 -21.10
CA THR A 81 16.89 -27.76 -21.27
C THR A 81 16.07 -28.95 -20.78
N PHE A 82 15.01 -28.69 -20.02
CA PHE A 82 14.09 -29.71 -19.49
C PHE A 82 12.64 -29.32 -19.77
N ASP A 83 11.94 -30.13 -20.56
CA ASP A 83 10.56 -29.85 -20.98
C ASP A 83 9.56 -30.20 -19.87
N ILE A 84 8.61 -29.29 -19.64
CA ILE A 84 7.54 -29.39 -18.65
C ILE A 84 6.19 -29.34 -19.38
N ASP A 85 5.28 -30.23 -18.96
CA ASP A 85 3.86 -30.22 -19.33
C ASP A 85 3.04 -30.00 -18.05
N THR A 86 2.39 -28.84 -17.93
CA THR A 86 1.62 -28.48 -16.73
C THR A 86 0.19 -29.02 -16.76
N SER A 87 -0.16 -29.93 -17.67
CA SER A 87 -1.51 -30.52 -17.75
C SER A 87 -1.90 -31.33 -16.51
N THR A 88 -0.93 -31.88 -15.79
CA THR A 88 -1.15 -32.57 -14.51
C THR A 88 -0.91 -31.66 -13.31
N PHE A 89 -0.60 -30.38 -13.54
CA PHE A 89 -0.28 -29.44 -12.47
C PHE A 89 -1.57 -28.78 -11.97
N VAL A 90 -1.63 -28.51 -10.66
CA VAL A 90 -2.67 -27.66 -10.05
C VAL A 90 -2.18 -26.22 -9.97
N ALA A 91 -3.11 -25.27 -9.86
CA ALA A 91 -2.74 -23.86 -9.69
C ALA A 91 -2.05 -23.64 -8.34
N ASP A 92 -0.77 -23.30 -8.37
CA ASP A 92 0.12 -23.14 -7.22
C ASP A 92 1.44 -22.47 -7.65
N GLU A 93 2.29 -22.11 -6.70
CA GLU A 93 3.70 -21.79 -6.95
C GLU A 93 4.51 -23.09 -7.01
N TYR A 94 5.45 -23.20 -7.94
CA TYR A 94 6.29 -24.37 -8.15
C TYR A 94 7.76 -24.00 -7.98
N ILE A 95 8.49 -24.86 -7.28
CA ILE A 95 9.93 -24.79 -7.10
C ILE A 95 10.56 -25.67 -8.16
N VAL A 96 11.49 -25.12 -8.94
CA VAL A 96 12.40 -25.90 -9.79
C VAL A 96 13.78 -25.93 -9.14
N THR A 97 14.32 -27.12 -8.91
CA THR A 97 15.71 -27.33 -8.51
C THR A 97 16.48 -28.02 -9.63
N ALA A 98 17.71 -27.57 -9.87
CA ALA A 98 18.66 -28.16 -10.81
C ALA A 98 19.96 -28.47 -10.08
N SER A 99 20.21 -29.75 -9.83
CA SER A 99 21.37 -30.23 -9.07
C SER A 99 22.29 -31.06 -9.95
N ALA A 100 23.60 -30.79 -9.92
CA ALA A 100 24.57 -31.70 -10.54
C ALA A 100 24.55 -33.04 -9.79
N VAL A 101 24.65 -34.15 -10.52
CA VAL A 101 24.57 -35.49 -9.92
C VAL A 101 25.88 -35.88 -9.23
N ARG A 102 27.03 -35.39 -9.69
CA ARG A 102 28.35 -35.75 -9.15
C ARG A 102 29.09 -34.63 -8.43
N GLU A 103 28.60 -33.40 -8.56
CA GLU A 103 29.21 -32.20 -7.99
C GLU A 103 28.22 -31.55 -7.03
N ASP A 104 28.70 -30.91 -5.97
CA ASP A 104 27.85 -30.27 -4.94
C ASP A 104 27.41 -28.86 -5.39
N VAL A 105 26.69 -28.78 -6.51
CA VAL A 105 26.16 -27.53 -7.05
C VAL A 105 24.68 -27.67 -7.38
N THR A 106 23.88 -26.73 -6.88
CA THR A 106 22.42 -26.67 -7.10
C THR A 106 22.00 -25.23 -7.40
N ALA A 107 21.05 -25.08 -8.33
CA ALA A 107 20.33 -23.84 -8.57
C ALA A 107 18.83 -24.06 -8.37
N THR A 108 18.14 -23.03 -7.88
CA THR A 108 16.69 -23.07 -7.62
C THR A 108 16.04 -21.84 -8.23
N GLU A 109 14.90 -22.02 -8.90
CA GLU A 109 14.03 -20.94 -9.37
C GLU A 109 12.57 -21.22 -8.99
N LEU A 110 11.74 -20.19 -9.03
CA LEU A 110 10.30 -20.28 -8.79
C LEU A 110 9.52 -19.91 -10.05
N PHE A 111 8.36 -20.51 -10.24
CA PHE A 111 7.37 -20.06 -11.22
C PHE A 111 5.96 -20.43 -10.78
N ASN A 112 4.96 -19.67 -11.23
CA ASN A 112 3.57 -19.96 -10.90
C ASN A 112 2.91 -20.79 -12.00
N VAL A 113 2.06 -21.73 -11.61
CA VAL A 113 1.02 -22.27 -12.48
C VAL A 113 -0.31 -21.69 -12.03
N ILE A 114 -1.00 -20.99 -12.93
CA ILE A 114 -2.28 -20.33 -12.67
C ILE A 114 -3.43 -21.06 -13.37
N SER A 115 -4.63 -20.96 -12.79
CA SER A 115 -5.83 -21.56 -13.38
C SER A 115 -6.15 -20.92 -14.74
N LYS A 116 -6.68 -21.71 -15.67
CA LYS A 116 -7.09 -21.21 -16.99
C LYS A 116 -8.19 -20.15 -16.83
N PRO A 117 -8.03 -18.93 -17.37
CA PRO A 117 -9.05 -17.89 -17.26
C PRO A 117 -10.34 -18.33 -17.98
N THR A 118 -11.47 -18.26 -17.29
CA THR A 118 -12.78 -18.41 -17.92
C THR A 118 -13.26 -17.03 -18.39
N GLY A 119 -13.32 -16.80 -19.70
CA GLY A 119 -14.11 -15.70 -20.27
C GLY A 119 -13.43 -14.36 -20.60
N ILE A 120 -12.14 -14.32 -20.95
CA ILE A 120 -11.50 -13.10 -21.53
C ILE A 120 -10.64 -13.48 -22.74
N VAL A 121 -10.80 -12.78 -23.86
CA VAL A 121 -9.95 -12.90 -25.05
C VAL A 121 -8.64 -12.16 -24.77
N VAL A 122 -7.55 -12.92 -24.60
CA VAL A 122 -6.19 -12.40 -24.45
C VAL A 122 -5.63 -12.04 -25.84
N PRO A 123 -5.06 -10.85 -26.07
CA PRO A 123 -4.37 -10.56 -27.32
C PRO A 123 -3.12 -11.44 -27.46
N THR A 124 -2.95 -12.04 -28.64
CA THR A 124 -1.85 -12.92 -29.00
C THR A 124 -0.48 -12.28 -28.79
N THR A 125 0.43 -13.08 -28.25
CA THR A 125 1.78 -12.79 -27.76
C THR A 125 2.68 -12.00 -28.71
N MET A 126 3.37 -10.99 -28.16
CA MET A 126 4.60 -10.42 -28.74
C MET A 126 5.82 -11.16 -28.16
N PRO A 127 6.92 -11.36 -28.92
CA PRO A 127 8.13 -11.93 -28.35
C PRO A 127 8.79 -10.90 -27.42
N LEU A 128 9.01 -11.26 -26.16
CA LEU A 128 9.84 -10.49 -25.23
C LEU A 128 11.31 -10.54 -25.69
N PRO A 129 12.07 -9.43 -25.64
CA PRO A 129 13.52 -9.49 -25.79
C PRO A 129 14.13 -10.24 -24.61
N MET A 130 15.11 -11.10 -24.86
CA MET A 130 15.86 -11.78 -23.81
C MET A 130 16.62 -10.75 -22.96
N PRO A 131 16.39 -10.67 -21.63
CA PRO A 131 17.26 -9.88 -20.77
C PRO A 131 18.64 -10.54 -20.75
N THR A 132 19.66 -9.78 -21.16
CA THR A 132 21.05 -10.21 -21.03
C THR A 132 21.50 -9.82 -19.63
N ARG A 133 21.66 -10.77 -18.71
CA ARG A 133 22.20 -10.51 -17.37
C ARG A 133 23.42 -11.37 -17.07
N THR A 134 24.40 -10.73 -16.45
CA THR A 134 25.73 -11.23 -16.12
C THR A 134 25.67 -12.25 -14.98
N PRO A 135 26.35 -13.40 -15.06
CA PRO A 135 26.39 -14.36 -13.96
C PRO A 135 27.17 -13.80 -12.76
N VAL A 136 26.66 -14.08 -11.55
CA VAL A 136 27.33 -13.79 -10.27
C VAL A 136 28.37 -14.88 -10.02
N THR A 137 29.65 -14.53 -9.92
CA THR A 137 30.72 -15.45 -9.50
C THR A 137 31.11 -15.18 -8.05
N SER A 138 30.92 -16.18 -7.17
CA SER A 138 31.76 -16.34 -5.97
C SER A 138 33.13 -16.91 -6.40
N GLY A 139 34.19 -16.50 -5.72
CA GLY A 139 35.57 -16.78 -6.13
C GLY A 139 36.01 -18.24 -5.99
N GLN A 140 37.09 -18.55 -6.74
CA GLN A 140 37.90 -19.79 -6.73
C GLN A 140 37.28 -21.02 -7.43
N GLY A 141 37.19 -21.00 -8.77
CA GLY A 141 37.32 -22.23 -9.59
C GLY A 141 36.28 -23.35 -9.43
N GLU A 142 35.09 -23.10 -8.89
CA GLU A 142 34.03 -24.10 -8.70
C GLU A 142 33.00 -24.14 -9.85
N TYR A 143 32.32 -25.28 -10.01
CA TYR A 143 31.25 -25.45 -10.98
C TYR A 143 30.02 -24.59 -10.62
N TYR A 144 29.28 -24.08 -11.62
CA TYR A 144 28.05 -23.31 -11.44
C TYR A 144 26.88 -23.92 -12.23
N ILE A 145 25.66 -23.73 -11.72
CA ILE A 145 24.40 -23.90 -12.47
C ILE A 145 23.63 -22.58 -12.33
N SER A 146 23.04 -22.09 -13.42
CA SER A 146 22.15 -20.94 -13.43
C SER A 146 20.90 -21.29 -14.25
N LEU A 147 19.72 -20.95 -13.73
CA LEU A 147 18.44 -21.18 -14.37
C LEU A 147 17.89 -19.88 -14.94
N VAL A 148 17.14 -19.99 -16.04
CA VAL A 148 16.32 -18.91 -16.57
C VAL A 148 14.96 -18.99 -15.89
N PRO A 149 14.49 -17.93 -15.21
CA PRO A 149 13.17 -17.91 -14.60
C PRO A 149 12.08 -18.29 -15.61
N PRO A 150 11.27 -19.33 -15.35
CA PRO A 150 10.27 -19.78 -16.31
C PRO A 150 9.13 -18.78 -16.56
N GLY A 151 8.86 -17.88 -15.62
CA GLY A 151 7.69 -16.99 -15.63
C GLY A 151 6.36 -17.76 -15.43
N ASP A 152 5.26 -17.01 -15.28
CA ASP A 152 3.94 -17.59 -15.03
C ASP A 152 3.46 -18.48 -16.18
N ARG A 153 2.84 -19.60 -15.82
CA ARG A 153 2.30 -20.62 -16.73
C ARG A 153 0.85 -20.90 -16.42
N ILE A 154 0.07 -21.24 -17.42
CA ILE A 154 -1.32 -21.66 -17.23
C ILE A 154 -1.36 -23.20 -17.10
N VAL A 155 -2.31 -23.74 -16.33
CA VAL A 155 -2.57 -25.19 -16.32
C VAL A 155 -2.81 -25.69 -17.75
N GLY A 156 -1.97 -26.63 -18.20
CA GLY A 156 -1.97 -27.20 -19.55
C GLY A 156 -0.93 -26.62 -20.52
N ASP A 157 -0.11 -25.66 -20.09
CA ASP A 157 1.02 -25.14 -20.87
C ASP A 157 2.15 -26.17 -21.03
N ARG A 158 2.87 -26.04 -22.14
CA ARG A 158 4.14 -26.74 -22.39
C ARG A 158 5.26 -25.73 -22.56
N PHE A 159 6.31 -25.84 -21.76
CA PHE A 159 7.46 -24.96 -21.81
C PHE A 159 8.73 -25.71 -21.41
N SER A 160 9.89 -25.09 -21.57
CA SER A 160 11.16 -25.68 -21.17
C SER A 160 11.83 -24.84 -20.09
N ILE A 161 12.31 -25.51 -19.03
CA ILE A 161 13.28 -24.95 -18.09
C ILE A 161 14.62 -24.89 -18.82
N ILE A 162 15.24 -23.72 -18.84
CA ILE A 162 16.52 -23.49 -19.53
C ILE A 162 17.55 -23.08 -18.48
N GLY A 163 18.77 -23.57 -18.59
CA GLY A 163 19.87 -23.12 -17.73
C GLY A 163 21.23 -23.16 -18.40
N THR A 164 22.21 -22.53 -17.74
CA THR A 164 23.62 -22.48 -18.14
C THR A 164 24.52 -23.03 -17.05
N THR A 165 25.65 -23.61 -17.44
CA THR A 165 26.62 -24.22 -16.51
C THR A 165 28.02 -24.30 -17.12
N ASN A 166 29.06 -24.42 -16.30
CA ASN A 166 30.42 -24.81 -16.71
C ASN A 166 30.76 -26.29 -16.41
N LEU A 167 29.79 -27.11 -15.97
CA LEU A 167 29.97 -28.55 -15.74
C LEU A 167 30.47 -29.27 -17.00
N PRO A 168 31.30 -30.35 -16.88
CA PRO A 168 31.83 -31.12 -18.01
C PRO A 168 30.75 -31.58 -18.99
N GLU A 169 31.10 -31.78 -20.25
CA GLU A 169 30.15 -32.27 -21.27
C GLU A 169 29.67 -33.68 -20.93
N GLY A 170 28.36 -33.91 -21.04
CA GLY A 170 27.74 -35.19 -20.72
C GLY A 170 27.50 -35.42 -19.22
N GLU A 171 27.82 -34.45 -18.36
CA GLU A 171 27.47 -34.46 -16.94
C GLU A 171 25.95 -34.39 -16.76
N GLU A 172 25.43 -35.12 -15.78
CA GLU A 172 24.01 -35.25 -15.51
C GLU A 172 23.54 -34.20 -14.50
N ILE A 173 22.47 -33.50 -14.82
CA ILE A 173 21.79 -32.54 -13.95
C ILE A 173 20.39 -33.11 -13.66
N LEU A 174 20.09 -33.31 -12.38
CA LEU A 174 18.76 -33.67 -11.89
C LEU A 174 17.91 -32.41 -11.82
N ILE A 175 16.80 -32.40 -12.56
CA ILE A 175 15.77 -31.37 -12.47
C ILE A 175 14.60 -31.93 -11.65
N GLN A 176 14.17 -31.19 -10.64
CA GLN A 176 12.96 -31.48 -9.88
C GLN A 176 12.06 -30.26 -9.88
N VAL A 177 10.79 -30.46 -10.17
CA VAL A 177 9.74 -29.45 -10.12
C VAL A 177 8.66 -29.97 -9.20
N TYR A 178 8.35 -29.23 -8.15
CA TYR A 178 7.33 -29.60 -7.18
C TYR A 178 6.61 -28.37 -6.66
N SER A 179 5.33 -28.52 -6.34
CA SER A 179 4.53 -27.44 -5.75
C SER A 179 5.13 -26.99 -4.40
N SER A 180 5.20 -25.68 -4.18
CA SER A 180 5.73 -25.10 -2.93
C SER A 180 4.82 -25.38 -1.73
N SER A 181 3.54 -25.67 -1.99
CA SER A 181 2.56 -26.11 -0.98
C SER A 181 2.70 -27.60 -0.61
N PHE A 182 3.59 -28.36 -1.25
CA PHE A 182 3.74 -29.80 -1.00
C PHE A 182 4.25 -30.09 0.42
N LYS A 183 3.49 -30.89 1.18
CA LYS A 183 3.92 -31.46 2.47
C LYS A 183 4.12 -32.97 2.33
N PRO A 184 5.22 -33.56 2.84
CA PRO A 184 5.41 -35.01 2.82
C PRO A 184 4.26 -35.73 3.54
N THR A 185 3.53 -36.58 2.83
CA THR A 185 2.54 -37.49 3.43
C THR A 185 3.23 -38.75 3.96
N GLN A 186 2.62 -39.45 4.93
CA GLN A 186 3.11 -40.78 5.33
C GLN A 186 3.07 -41.73 4.13
N LYS A 187 4.04 -42.66 4.03
CA LYS A 187 4.20 -43.65 2.93
C LYS A 187 2.93 -44.46 2.58
N SER A 188 1.91 -44.44 3.44
CA SER A 188 0.62 -45.12 3.27
C SER A 188 -0.48 -44.28 2.62
N GLN A 189 -0.26 -42.99 2.34
CA GLN A 189 -1.23 -42.11 1.67
C GLN A 189 -0.74 -41.74 0.26
N SER A 190 -1.55 -42.03 -0.76
CA SER A 190 -1.34 -41.49 -2.11
C SER A 190 -1.69 -39.99 -2.08
N GLY A 191 -0.71 -39.13 -1.83
CA GLY A 191 -0.86 -37.70 -2.08
C GLY A 191 -0.91 -37.42 -3.57
N GLU A 192 -1.72 -36.45 -4.00
CA GLU A 192 -1.66 -35.91 -5.36
C GLU A 192 -0.28 -35.24 -5.54
N PHE A 193 0.65 -35.96 -6.16
CA PHE A 193 1.95 -35.40 -6.52
C PHE A 193 1.75 -34.55 -7.78
N SER A 194 1.85 -33.24 -7.61
CA SER A 194 1.86 -32.27 -8.70
C SER A 194 3.31 -31.80 -8.90
N GLY A 195 3.93 -32.23 -10.00
CA GLY A 195 5.33 -31.93 -10.28
C GLY A 195 5.90 -32.74 -11.43
N ALA A 196 7.16 -32.49 -11.76
CA ALA A 196 7.91 -33.20 -12.79
C ALA A 196 9.35 -33.43 -12.30
N THR A 197 9.96 -34.55 -12.68
CA THR A 197 11.38 -34.78 -12.40
C THR A 197 12.03 -35.53 -13.54
N GLY A 198 13.30 -35.24 -13.79
CA GLY A 198 14.09 -35.96 -14.78
C GLY A 198 15.53 -35.50 -14.80
N THR A 199 16.36 -36.17 -15.60
CA THR A 199 17.79 -35.90 -15.69
C THR A 199 18.12 -35.41 -17.10
N VAL A 200 18.91 -34.34 -17.20
CA VAL A 200 19.38 -33.77 -18.46
C VAL A 200 20.89 -33.77 -18.51
N LYS A 201 21.46 -33.90 -19.72
CA LYS A 201 22.92 -33.87 -19.92
C LYS A 201 23.35 -32.51 -20.44
N THR A 202 24.49 -32.02 -19.97
CA THR A 202 25.11 -30.78 -20.48
C THR A 202 25.54 -30.96 -21.95
N GLN A 203 25.22 -29.98 -22.80
CA GLN A 203 25.56 -30.01 -24.22
C GLN A 203 26.58 -28.92 -24.58
N SER A 204 27.55 -29.24 -25.45
CA SER A 204 28.50 -28.28 -26.00
C SER A 204 27.80 -27.29 -26.94
N SER A 205 28.02 -26.00 -26.73
CA SER A 205 27.32 -24.93 -27.45
C SER A 205 27.79 -24.84 -28.91
N ALA A 206 27.03 -25.44 -29.82
CA ALA A 206 27.06 -25.13 -31.26
C ALA A 206 25.81 -25.66 -31.98
N THR A 207 24.60 -25.18 -31.66
CA THR A 207 23.51 -25.16 -32.67
C THR A 207 22.45 -24.12 -32.33
N ARG A 208 22.17 -23.25 -33.30
CA ARG A 208 21.04 -22.32 -33.34
C ARG A 208 19.74 -23.14 -33.29
N VAL A 209 18.95 -22.99 -32.23
CA VAL A 209 17.59 -23.57 -32.17
C VAL A 209 16.72 -22.83 -33.21
N PRO A 210 16.12 -23.53 -34.20
CA PRO A 210 15.24 -22.89 -35.16
C PRO A 210 13.90 -22.55 -34.49
N ILE A 211 13.49 -21.29 -34.59
CA ILE A 211 12.13 -20.85 -34.27
C ILE A 211 11.19 -21.45 -35.34
N PRO A 212 10.11 -22.15 -34.98
CA PRO A 212 9.14 -22.62 -35.96
C PRO A 212 8.50 -21.41 -36.67
N THR A 213 8.65 -21.38 -38.00
CA THR A 213 8.03 -20.39 -38.87
C THR A 213 6.55 -20.73 -39.03
N MET A 214 5.66 -19.93 -38.44
CA MET A 214 4.23 -19.95 -38.76
C MET A 214 3.96 -19.02 -39.92
N ALA A 215 3.35 -19.56 -40.98
CA ALA A 215 2.99 -18.84 -42.18
C ALA A 215 1.94 -17.76 -41.89
N VAL A 216 2.27 -16.52 -42.24
CA VAL A 216 1.35 -15.38 -42.23
C VAL A 216 0.34 -15.58 -43.36
N THR A 217 -0.91 -15.85 -43.00
CA THR A 217 -2.05 -15.70 -43.93
C THR A 217 -2.71 -14.36 -43.62
N ALA A 218 -2.84 -13.51 -44.63
CA ALA A 218 -3.33 -12.15 -44.53
C ALA A 218 -4.73 -12.05 -43.88
N ALA A 219 -4.88 -11.09 -42.96
CA ALA A 219 -6.17 -10.67 -42.44
C ALA A 219 -6.92 -9.81 -43.47
N PRO A 220 -8.23 -10.02 -43.68
CA PRO A 220 -9.04 -9.06 -44.42
C PRO A 220 -9.41 -7.86 -43.55
N THR A 221 -9.62 -6.76 -44.26
CA THR A 221 -9.86 -5.39 -43.82
C THR A 221 -11.11 -5.21 -42.95
N ALA A 222 -11.06 -4.15 -42.13
CA ALA A 222 -12.05 -3.64 -41.19
C ALA A 222 -13.53 -3.69 -41.62
N ALA A 223 -14.39 -3.96 -40.63
CA ALA A 223 -15.77 -3.50 -40.64
C ALA A 223 -16.18 -3.07 -39.23
N SER A 224 -16.57 -1.80 -39.13
CA SER A 224 -17.26 -1.18 -37.99
C SER A 224 -18.50 -1.99 -37.60
N ARG A 225 -18.69 -2.27 -36.29
CA ARG A 225 -19.95 -2.82 -35.77
C ARG A 225 -20.41 -2.05 -34.54
N THR A 226 -21.55 -1.41 -34.78
CA THR A 226 -22.55 -0.84 -33.88
C THR A 226 -22.84 -1.73 -32.67
N ALA A 227 -22.99 -1.10 -31.51
CA ALA A 227 -23.43 -1.73 -30.27
C ALA A 227 -24.78 -2.45 -30.47
N ALA A 228 -24.86 -3.69 -29.97
CA ALA A 228 -26.09 -4.46 -29.82
C ALA A 228 -26.23 -4.85 -28.34
N PRO A 229 -27.47 -4.96 -27.82
CA PRO A 229 -27.77 -4.83 -26.41
C PRO A 229 -27.39 -6.08 -25.63
N VAL A 230 -26.84 -5.85 -24.43
CA VAL A 230 -26.57 -6.88 -23.43
C VAL A 230 -27.91 -7.49 -22.98
N THR A 231 -28.07 -8.78 -23.25
CA THR A 231 -29.15 -9.62 -22.71
C THR A 231 -28.98 -9.78 -21.21
N ALA A 232 -30.04 -9.48 -20.47
CA ALA A 232 -30.13 -9.62 -19.02
C ALA A 232 -29.86 -11.07 -18.56
N SER A 233 -29.04 -11.20 -17.52
CA SER A 233 -28.93 -12.40 -16.69
C SER A 233 -30.18 -12.56 -15.80
N PRO A 234 -30.52 -13.79 -15.38
CA PRO A 234 -31.84 -14.14 -14.90
C PRO A 234 -32.19 -13.51 -13.54
N ASP A 235 -33.47 -13.14 -13.42
CA ASP A 235 -34.10 -12.45 -12.29
C ASP A 235 -33.68 -12.96 -10.91
N LYS A 236 -33.07 -12.05 -10.12
CA LYS A 236 -32.90 -12.15 -8.67
C LYS A 236 -34.28 -11.88 -8.01
N PRO A 237 -34.69 -12.59 -6.95
CA PRO A 237 -36.02 -12.41 -6.36
C PRO A 237 -36.21 -10.98 -5.83
N SER A 238 -37.38 -10.41 -6.13
CA SER A 238 -37.77 -9.03 -5.79
C SER A 238 -38.01 -8.83 -4.29
N GLY A 239 -36.97 -8.49 -3.56
CA GLY A 239 -37.04 -7.60 -2.39
C GLY A 239 -36.10 -6.44 -2.69
N ALA A 240 -36.58 -5.19 -2.65
CA ALA A 240 -35.71 -4.04 -2.86
C ALA A 240 -34.54 -4.13 -1.85
N GLU A 241 -33.32 -4.25 -2.36
CA GLU A 241 -32.11 -4.25 -1.55
C GLU A 241 -32.04 -2.87 -0.87
N ARG A 242 -31.91 -2.82 0.46
CA ARG A 242 -31.86 -1.53 1.17
C ARG A 242 -30.60 -0.79 0.79
N GLU A 243 -30.71 0.52 0.74
CA GLU A 243 -29.59 1.37 0.39
C GLU A 243 -28.86 1.80 1.67
N TYR A 244 -27.54 1.70 1.68
CA TYR A 244 -26.72 2.04 2.83
C TYR A 244 -25.34 2.48 2.40
N SER A 245 -24.70 3.33 3.21
CA SER A 245 -23.36 3.84 2.91
C SER A 245 -22.29 2.76 3.08
N LYS A 246 -21.25 2.85 2.26
CA LYS A 246 -20.02 2.06 2.40
C LYS A 246 -18.88 2.91 2.98
N THR A 247 -17.78 2.27 3.32
CA THR A 247 -16.55 2.96 3.72
C THR A 247 -16.03 3.82 2.56
N ASN A 248 -15.50 5.00 2.87
CA ASN A 248 -14.78 5.85 1.91
C ASN A 248 -13.44 5.17 1.56
N VAL A 249 -13.37 4.56 0.37
CA VAL A 249 -12.22 3.79 -0.14
C VAL A 249 -11.37 4.60 -1.11
N GLN A 250 -10.08 4.29 -1.21
CA GLN A 250 -9.19 4.91 -2.19
C GLN A 250 -9.45 4.40 -3.62
N GLU A 251 -9.62 3.09 -3.79
CA GLU A 251 -9.73 2.40 -5.08
C GLU A 251 -11.04 1.62 -5.19
N GLU A 252 -11.62 1.61 -6.39
CA GLU A 252 -12.79 0.80 -6.66
C GLU A 252 -12.43 -0.70 -6.55
N MET A 253 -13.35 -1.52 -6.04
CA MET A 253 -13.19 -2.98 -5.80
C MET A 253 -12.18 -3.37 -4.71
N VAL A 254 -11.44 -2.43 -4.14
CA VAL A 254 -10.50 -2.67 -3.04
C VAL A 254 -11.14 -2.15 -1.74
N ASP A 255 -11.73 -3.04 -0.95
CA ASP A 255 -12.34 -2.65 0.31
C ASP A 255 -11.26 -2.34 1.37
N GLU A 256 -11.52 -1.29 2.16
CA GLU A 256 -10.69 -0.87 3.28
C GLU A 256 -11.40 -1.16 4.60
N GLY A 257 -10.65 -1.66 5.57
CA GLY A 257 -11.18 -1.91 6.90
C GLY A 257 -11.54 -0.61 7.62
N ASP A 258 -12.54 -0.67 8.50
CA ASP A 258 -12.95 0.48 9.31
C ASP A 258 -13.27 0.06 10.74
N ILE A 259 -13.58 0.97 11.66
CA ILE A 259 -14.03 0.64 13.02
C ILE A 259 -15.55 0.43 13.12
N ILE A 260 -16.26 0.67 12.01
CA ILE A 260 -17.71 0.46 11.87
C ILE A 260 -18.04 0.02 10.44
N LYS A 261 -18.91 -0.97 10.28
CA LYS A 261 -19.46 -1.40 8.98
C LYS A 261 -20.95 -1.71 9.14
N THR A 262 -21.67 -1.73 8.03
CA THR A 262 -23.08 -2.13 7.97
C THR A 262 -23.37 -3.00 6.74
N ASP A 263 -24.36 -3.88 6.87
CA ASP A 263 -24.94 -4.67 5.78
C ASP A 263 -26.35 -4.16 5.39
N GLY A 264 -26.73 -2.96 5.85
CA GLY A 264 -28.05 -2.37 5.64
C GLY A 264 -29.15 -2.89 6.58
N THR A 265 -28.84 -3.81 7.51
CA THR A 265 -29.76 -4.28 8.56
C THR A 265 -29.14 -4.17 9.95
N SER A 266 -27.86 -4.50 10.03
CA SER A 266 -27.02 -4.53 11.22
C SER A 266 -25.85 -3.57 11.10
N ILE A 267 -25.36 -3.12 12.25
CA ILE A 267 -24.12 -2.35 12.36
C ILE A 267 -23.16 -3.15 13.21
N TYR A 268 -21.93 -3.31 12.73
CA TYR A 268 -20.83 -3.94 13.42
C TYR A 268 -19.86 -2.84 13.81
N VAL A 269 -19.55 -2.73 15.11
CA VAL A 269 -18.75 -1.63 15.63
C VAL A 269 -17.78 -2.12 16.70
N VAL A 270 -16.55 -1.62 16.67
CA VAL A 270 -15.55 -1.90 17.71
C VAL A 270 -15.27 -0.67 18.55
N THR A 271 -15.36 -0.83 19.87
CA THR A 271 -15.01 0.19 20.87
C THR A 271 -14.28 -0.47 22.03
N GLY A 272 -13.06 0.00 22.33
CA GLY A 272 -12.18 -0.67 23.29
C GLY A 272 -11.89 -2.12 22.88
N ASN A 273 -12.14 -3.08 23.77
CA ASN A 273 -11.96 -4.52 23.52
C ASN A 273 -13.29 -5.24 23.26
N CYS A 274 -14.31 -4.50 22.84
CA CYS A 274 -15.65 -5.00 22.58
C CYS A 274 -16.00 -4.81 21.11
N LEU A 275 -16.47 -5.89 20.49
CA LEU A 275 -17.16 -5.88 19.20
C LEU A 275 -18.66 -5.95 19.49
N HIS A 276 -19.38 -4.88 19.17
CA HIS A 276 -20.83 -4.82 19.29
C HIS A 276 -21.49 -5.08 17.95
N ILE A 277 -22.52 -5.91 17.96
CA ILE A 277 -23.40 -6.13 16.82
C ILE A 277 -24.76 -5.52 17.15
N LEU A 278 -25.13 -4.52 16.39
CA LEU A 278 -26.40 -3.82 16.48
C LEU A 278 -27.38 -4.40 15.48
N ARG A 279 -28.62 -4.64 15.89
CA ARG A 279 -29.74 -4.59 14.94
C ARG A 279 -30.02 -3.12 14.70
N ALA A 280 -29.69 -2.61 13.52
CA ALA A 280 -29.70 -1.17 13.24
C ALA A 280 -31.02 -0.70 12.61
N TYR A 281 -31.69 -1.58 11.87
CA TYR A 281 -32.94 -1.27 11.16
C TYR A 281 -34.13 -2.11 11.68
N PRO A 282 -35.33 -1.51 11.86
CA PRO A 282 -35.59 -0.07 11.82
C PRO A 282 -35.00 0.66 13.04
N ALA A 283 -34.62 1.92 12.85
CA ALA A 283 -33.90 2.71 13.86
C ALA A 283 -34.63 2.86 15.20
N THR A 284 -35.96 2.89 15.20
CA THR A 284 -36.80 3.01 16.40
C THR A 284 -36.61 1.83 17.37
N THR A 285 -36.36 0.65 16.84
CA THR A 285 -36.14 -0.59 17.61
C THR A 285 -34.67 -0.99 17.67
N ALA A 286 -33.74 -0.12 17.23
CA ALA A 286 -32.34 -0.46 17.19
C ALA A 286 -31.78 -0.81 18.58
N GLU A 287 -31.01 -1.89 18.68
CA GLU A 287 -30.46 -2.40 19.94
C GLU A 287 -29.19 -3.22 19.70
N ILE A 288 -28.31 -3.28 20.71
CA ILE A 288 -27.20 -4.25 20.72
C ILE A 288 -27.82 -5.63 20.89
N VAL A 289 -27.60 -6.51 19.91
CA VAL A 289 -28.06 -7.90 19.94
C VAL A 289 -26.96 -8.86 20.38
N SER A 290 -25.69 -8.47 20.22
CA SER A 290 -24.55 -9.24 20.71
C SER A 290 -23.36 -8.33 21.02
N THR A 291 -22.55 -8.74 22.00
CA THR A 291 -21.26 -8.14 22.31
C THR A 291 -20.24 -9.25 22.50
N LEU A 292 -19.18 -9.22 21.69
CA LEU A 292 -18.04 -10.14 21.76
C LEU A 292 -16.84 -9.42 22.37
N ARG A 293 -16.08 -10.11 23.21
CA ARG A 293 -14.81 -9.61 23.74
C ARG A 293 -13.67 -10.32 23.01
N PHE A 294 -12.60 -9.58 22.74
CA PHE A 294 -11.41 -10.09 22.07
C PHE A 294 -10.14 -9.53 22.72
N ALA A 295 -9.02 -10.23 22.52
CA ALA A 295 -7.70 -9.78 22.96
C ALA A 295 -7.07 -8.81 21.94
N GLY A 296 -6.19 -7.93 22.43
CA GLY A 296 -5.53 -6.91 21.61
C GLY A 296 -6.31 -5.60 21.47
N SER A 297 -5.71 -4.61 20.82
CA SER A 297 -6.34 -3.32 20.47
C SER A 297 -6.87 -3.37 19.04
N PRO A 298 -8.16 -3.10 18.79
CA PRO A 298 -8.73 -3.19 17.45
C PRO A 298 -8.09 -2.17 16.52
N ARG A 299 -7.88 -2.58 15.27
CA ARG A 299 -7.44 -1.70 14.18
C ARG A 299 -8.58 -1.43 13.23
N GLU A 300 -9.19 -2.50 12.73
CA GLU A 300 -10.24 -2.40 11.72
C GLU A 300 -11.04 -3.70 11.60
N LEU A 301 -12.19 -3.59 10.94
CA LEU A 301 -13.12 -4.66 10.66
C LEU A 301 -13.60 -4.61 9.20
N TYR A 302 -13.96 -5.79 8.71
CA TYR A 302 -14.55 -6.02 7.39
C TYR A 302 -15.83 -6.85 7.51
N VAL A 303 -16.75 -6.64 6.58
CA VAL A 303 -17.96 -7.47 6.44
C VAL A 303 -17.98 -8.03 5.02
N ASN A 304 -18.02 -9.35 4.89
CA ASN A 304 -18.11 -10.06 3.62
C ASN A 304 -19.22 -11.11 3.71
N GLY A 305 -20.40 -10.78 3.16
CA GLY A 305 -21.60 -11.60 3.33
C GLY A 305 -21.91 -11.86 4.80
N ASN A 306 -21.92 -13.13 5.20
CA ASN A 306 -22.18 -13.55 6.59
C ASN A 306 -20.92 -13.65 7.45
N GLN A 307 -19.78 -13.12 7.01
CA GLN A 307 -18.53 -13.13 7.75
C GLN A 307 -18.13 -11.73 8.17
N LEU A 308 -17.67 -11.62 9.41
CA LEU A 308 -17.08 -10.43 9.97
C LEU A 308 -15.63 -10.72 10.33
N ILE A 309 -14.72 -9.89 9.84
CA ILE A 309 -13.30 -10.01 10.13
C ILE A 309 -12.94 -8.87 11.06
N LEU A 310 -12.19 -9.16 12.13
CA LEU A 310 -11.64 -8.18 13.05
C LEU A 310 -10.13 -8.35 13.12
N ILE A 311 -9.40 -7.27 12.86
CA ILE A 311 -7.95 -7.21 13.03
C ILE A 311 -7.63 -6.40 14.28
N ALA A 312 -6.82 -6.96 15.17
CA ALA A 312 -6.33 -6.29 16.37
C ALA A 312 -4.80 -6.36 16.43
N SER A 313 -4.15 -5.31 16.93
CA SER A 313 -2.75 -5.38 17.33
C SER A 313 -2.65 -5.92 18.75
N ASP A 314 -1.62 -6.71 19.00
CA ASP A 314 -1.32 -7.24 20.33
C ASP A 314 0.20 -7.33 20.53
N ALA A 315 0.62 -7.58 21.76
CA ALA A 315 2.01 -7.80 22.10
C ALA A 315 2.16 -9.12 22.84
N ARG A 316 3.01 -9.99 22.31
CA ARG A 316 3.33 -11.26 22.94
C ARG A 316 4.57 -11.11 23.82
N ALA A 317 4.43 -11.38 25.10
CA ALA A 317 5.58 -11.51 25.99
C ALA A 317 6.41 -12.74 25.60
N ARG A 318 7.71 -12.53 25.38
CA ARG A 318 8.71 -13.56 25.14
C ARG A 318 9.72 -13.54 26.28
N PRO A 319 9.93 -14.65 27.00
CA PRO A 319 11.01 -14.73 27.97
C PRO A 319 12.34 -14.67 27.21
N VAL A 320 13.21 -13.75 27.61
CA VAL A 320 14.57 -13.60 27.09
C VAL A 320 15.54 -13.83 28.24
N THR A 321 16.50 -14.72 28.01
CA THR A 321 17.61 -14.95 28.92
C THR A 321 18.91 -14.61 28.21
N GLU A 322 19.54 -13.50 28.61
CA GLU A 322 20.86 -13.10 28.11
C GLU A 322 21.92 -13.51 29.14
N CYS A 323 22.87 -14.34 28.71
CA CYS A 323 23.97 -14.80 29.56
C CYS A 323 25.31 -14.21 29.10
N ARG A 324 26.04 -13.63 30.04
CA ARG A 324 27.43 -13.19 29.89
C ARG A 324 28.30 -13.96 30.90
N PRO A 325 29.63 -14.08 30.69
CA PRO A 325 30.49 -14.79 31.64
C PRO A 325 30.31 -14.28 33.08
N GLY A 326 29.79 -15.14 33.97
CA GLY A 326 29.53 -14.83 35.38
C GLY A 326 28.16 -14.21 35.71
N TYR A 327 27.28 -13.96 34.73
CA TYR A 327 25.97 -13.33 34.97
C TYR A 327 24.94 -13.68 33.89
N CYS A 328 23.74 -14.10 34.29
CA CYS A 328 22.59 -14.21 33.38
C CYS A 328 21.48 -13.27 33.81
N TYR A 329 21.01 -12.45 32.88
CA TYR A 329 19.79 -11.66 33.02
C TYR A 329 18.62 -12.44 32.43
N SER A 330 17.49 -12.50 33.13
CA SER A 330 16.23 -13.03 32.59
C SER A 330 15.14 -11.99 32.71
N GLY A 331 14.48 -11.68 31.60
CA GLY A 331 13.39 -10.71 31.51
C GLY A 331 12.36 -11.14 30.46
N ASN A 332 11.38 -10.28 30.21
CA ASN A 332 10.45 -10.45 29.10
C ASN A 332 10.71 -9.35 28.07
N SER A 333 10.86 -9.72 26.80
CA SER A 333 10.70 -8.79 25.68
C SER A 333 9.28 -8.91 25.15
N ASN A 334 8.73 -7.82 24.61
CA ASN A 334 7.45 -7.87 23.91
C ASN A 334 7.72 -7.89 22.42
N THR A 335 7.13 -8.84 21.71
CA THR A 335 7.10 -8.84 20.25
C THR A 335 5.72 -8.49 19.77
N ASP A 336 5.63 -7.49 18.90
CA ASP A 336 4.39 -7.11 18.24
C ASP A 336 3.83 -8.29 17.44
N GLN A 337 2.52 -8.42 17.48
CA GLN A 337 1.76 -9.32 16.63
C GLN A 337 0.44 -8.66 16.23
N ILE A 338 -0.20 -9.22 15.21
CA ILE A 338 -1.61 -8.97 14.93
C ILE A 338 -2.41 -10.24 15.20
N LEU A 339 -3.65 -10.05 15.64
CA LEU A 339 -4.66 -11.08 15.78
C LEU A 339 -5.73 -10.81 14.73
N ILE A 340 -6.07 -11.81 13.92
CA ILE A 340 -7.19 -11.73 12.99
C ILE A 340 -8.22 -12.76 13.41
N TYR A 341 -9.40 -12.26 13.76
CA TYR A 341 -10.57 -13.06 14.12
C TYR A 341 -11.56 -13.04 12.98
N VAL A 342 -12.08 -14.20 12.60
CA VAL A 342 -13.17 -14.34 11.64
C VAL A 342 -14.38 -14.87 12.40
N PHE A 343 -15.49 -14.15 12.35
CA PHE A 343 -16.76 -14.53 12.96
C PHE A 343 -17.80 -14.81 11.88
N SER A 344 -18.61 -15.84 12.10
CA SER A 344 -19.89 -15.98 11.40
C SER A 344 -20.91 -15.08 12.07
N VAL A 345 -21.55 -14.22 11.27
CA VAL A 345 -22.61 -13.29 11.68
C VAL A 345 -23.93 -13.56 10.96
N ALA A 346 -24.11 -14.78 10.42
CA ALA A 346 -25.36 -15.24 9.81
C ALA A 346 -26.59 -15.08 10.72
N ASP A 347 -26.40 -15.24 12.04
CA ASP A 347 -27.33 -14.78 13.07
C ASP A 347 -26.62 -13.70 13.92
N PRO A 348 -26.89 -12.40 13.69
CA PRO A 348 -26.27 -11.30 14.43
C PRO A 348 -26.48 -11.36 15.96
N ALA A 349 -27.52 -12.06 16.44
CA ALA A 349 -27.77 -12.24 17.88
C ALA A 349 -26.97 -13.40 18.49
N LYS A 350 -26.42 -14.30 17.65
CA LYS A 350 -25.62 -15.46 18.07
C LYS A 350 -24.38 -15.64 17.17
N PRO A 351 -23.51 -14.61 17.08
CA PRO A 351 -22.28 -14.74 16.32
C PRO A 351 -21.36 -15.78 16.99
N TYR A 352 -20.53 -16.45 16.19
CA TYR A 352 -19.50 -17.36 16.70
C TYR A 352 -18.21 -17.24 15.89
N GLN A 353 -17.08 -17.46 16.56
CA GLN A 353 -15.77 -17.43 15.93
C GLN A 353 -15.58 -18.66 15.04
N VAL A 354 -15.20 -18.41 13.79
CA VAL A 354 -14.93 -19.42 12.76
C VAL A 354 -13.43 -19.68 12.66
N ARG A 355 -12.61 -18.64 12.81
CA ARG A 355 -11.16 -18.72 12.64
C ARG A 355 -10.44 -17.70 13.51
N GLU A 356 -9.27 -18.07 13.99
CA GLU A 356 -8.33 -17.18 14.66
C GLU A 356 -6.91 -17.44 14.17
N LEU A 357 -6.20 -16.34 13.88
CA LEU A 357 -4.78 -16.39 13.59
C LEU A 357 -4.02 -15.27 14.30
N SER A 358 -2.78 -15.57 14.67
CA SER A 358 -1.78 -14.59 15.09
C SER A 358 -0.66 -14.51 14.06
N VAL A 359 -0.26 -13.30 13.69
CA VAL A 359 0.88 -13.06 12.78
C VAL A 359 1.88 -12.16 13.47
N ASP A 360 3.13 -12.59 13.55
CA ASP A 360 4.20 -11.78 14.12
C ASP A 360 4.41 -10.48 13.30
N GLY A 361 4.68 -9.38 14.00
CA GLY A 361 4.92 -8.06 13.42
C GLY A 361 3.85 -7.04 13.77
N ALA A 362 4.21 -5.77 13.67
CA ALA A 362 3.29 -4.66 13.85
C ALA A 362 2.35 -4.54 12.64
N TYR A 363 1.09 -4.19 12.89
CA TYR A 363 0.12 -3.93 11.83
C TYR A 363 0.55 -2.74 10.96
N THR A 364 0.67 -2.92 9.65
CA THR A 364 0.84 -1.81 8.70
C THR A 364 -0.49 -1.45 8.06
N THR A 365 -1.09 -2.38 7.31
CA THR A 365 -2.38 -2.16 6.64
C THR A 365 -2.98 -3.49 6.18
N SER A 366 -4.23 -3.47 5.75
CA SER A 366 -4.87 -4.59 5.06
C SER A 366 -5.90 -4.10 4.04
N ARG A 367 -6.25 -4.95 3.07
CA ARG A 367 -7.24 -4.70 2.03
C ARG A 367 -7.99 -5.98 1.73
N MET A 368 -9.26 -5.85 1.37
CA MET A 368 -10.07 -6.97 0.93
C MET A 368 -10.44 -6.81 -0.55
N ILE A 369 -10.14 -7.82 -1.35
CA ILE A 369 -10.48 -7.88 -2.77
C ILE A 369 -11.29 -9.16 -3.00
N GLY A 370 -12.57 -9.01 -3.30
CA GLY A 370 -13.49 -10.14 -3.42
C GLY A 370 -13.61 -10.92 -2.09
N LYS A 371 -13.05 -12.13 -2.07
CA LYS A 371 -13.07 -13.04 -0.90
C LYS A 371 -11.75 -13.10 -0.14
N ASP A 372 -10.71 -12.45 -0.66
CA ASP A 372 -9.35 -12.56 -0.14
C ASP A 372 -9.00 -11.30 0.66
N LEU A 373 -8.58 -11.50 1.90
CA LEU A 373 -8.02 -10.46 2.75
C LEU A 373 -6.51 -10.48 2.62
N TYR A 374 -5.93 -9.41 2.09
CA TYR A 374 -4.49 -9.16 2.06
C TYR A 374 -4.10 -8.30 3.26
N PHE A 375 -3.09 -8.70 4.02
CA PHE A 375 -2.58 -7.95 5.16
C PHE A 375 -1.07 -7.79 5.09
N ILE A 376 -0.55 -6.71 5.68
CA ILE A 376 0.87 -6.41 5.73
C ILE A 376 1.29 -6.14 7.17
N THR A 377 2.33 -6.84 7.63
CA THR A 377 2.97 -6.61 8.93
C THR A 377 4.43 -6.19 8.78
N GLY A 378 4.90 -5.35 9.69
CA GLY A 378 6.27 -4.88 9.77
C GLY A 378 6.99 -5.36 11.04
N THR A 379 8.11 -6.07 10.89
CA THR A 379 8.93 -6.56 12.01
C THR A 379 10.34 -5.96 11.94
N SER A 380 10.83 -5.42 13.07
CA SER A 380 12.20 -4.90 13.13
C SER A 380 13.18 -6.06 13.17
N ILE A 381 14.29 -5.93 12.47
CA ILE A 381 15.44 -6.80 12.67
C ILE A 381 16.23 -6.27 13.88
N PRO A 382 16.60 -7.13 14.85
CA PRO A 382 17.36 -6.70 16.03
C PRO A 382 18.78 -6.30 15.63
N TYR A 383 19.38 -5.42 16.44
CA TYR A 383 20.77 -5.02 16.26
C TYR A 383 21.74 -6.20 16.44
N ASP A 384 21.50 -7.01 17.48
CA ASP A 384 22.19 -8.29 17.63
C ASP A 384 21.49 -9.34 16.78
N LEU A 385 22.16 -9.79 15.72
CA LEU A 385 21.60 -10.80 14.81
C LEU A 385 21.49 -12.18 15.46
N ASP A 386 22.16 -12.42 16.59
CA ASP A 386 21.96 -13.67 17.33
C ASP A 386 20.54 -13.76 17.91
N ASP A 387 19.91 -12.61 18.22
CA ASP A 387 18.52 -12.48 18.66
C ASP A 387 17.49 -12.41 17.52
N LEU A 388 17.93 -12.45 16.25
CA LEU A 388 17.04 -12.44 15.09
C LEU A 388 15.93 -13.49 15.26
N GLU A 389 14.69 -13.23 14.85
CA GLU A 389 13.66 -14.26 14.76
C GLU A 389 12.92 -14.07 13.44
N LEU A 390 12.59 -15.18 12.78
CA LEU A 390 11.83 -15.12 11.54
C LEU A 390 10.34 -14.87 11.86
N PRO A 391 9.60 -14.14 11.01
CA PRO A 391 8.16 -13.97 11.19
C PRO A 391 7.45 -15.31 11.28
N VAL A 392 6.48 -15.43 12.19
CA VAL A 392 5.68 -16.65 12.38
C VAL A 392 4.21 -16.33 12.24
N ILE A 393 3.50 -17.20 11.54
CA ILE A 393 2.04 -17.25 11.47
C ILE A 393 1.57 -18.44 12.30
N ARG A 394 0.54 -18.23 13.10
CA ARG A 394 -0.14 -19.28 13.88
C ARG A 394 -1.60 -19.21 13.51
N ASP A 395 -2.05 -20.23 12.82
CA ASP A 395 -3.38 -20.31 12.22
C ASP A 395 -4.04 -21.57 12.75
N ASP A 396 -5.22 -21.46 13.35
CA ASP A 396 -5.95 -22.61 13.88
C ASP A 396 -6.30 -23.66 12.80
N HIS A 397 -6.37 -23.26 11.52
CA HIS A 397 -6.57 -24.16 10.38
C HIS A 397 -5.27 -24.62 9.72
N GLY A 398 -4.20 -23.83 9.81
CA GLY A 398 -2.93 -24.05 9.11
C GLY A 398 -1.77 -24.57 9.97
N GLY A 399 -1.92 -24.51 11.30
CA GLY A 399 -0.86 -24.75 12.27
C GLY A 399 0.10 -23.56 12.39
N ILE A 400 1.34 -23.83 12.81
CA ILE A 400 2.40 -22.84 12.90
C ILE A 400 3.26 -22.92 11.64
N SER A 401 3.47 -21.79 10.97
CA SER A 401 4.29 -21.69 9.77
C SER A 401 5.18 -20.45 9.79
N THR A 402 6.38 -20.57 9.22
CA THR A 402 7.29 -19.45 8.97
C THR A 402 7.18 -19.10 7.49
N PRO A 403 6.71 -17.89 7.11
CA PRO A 403 6.66 -17.48 5.72
C PRO A 403 8.07 -17.52 5.10
N PRO A 404 8.22 -17.97 3.84
CA PRO A 404 9.49 -17.88 3.14
C PRO A 404 9.99 -16.44 3.13
N VAL A 405 11.29 -16.29 3.37
CA VAL A 405 11.95 -14.99 3.47
C VAL A 405 12.70 -14.69 2.19
N TYR A 406 12.57 -13.46 1.71
CA TYR A 406 13.17 -12.99 0.48
C TYR A 406 14.03 -11.76 0.74
N GLY A 407 15.27 -11.79 0.25
CA GLY A 407 16.20 -10.66 0.30
C GLY A 407 16.50 -10.11 -1.10
N PHE A 408 16.68 -8.81 -1.20
CA PHE A 408 17.08 -8.12 -2.44
C PHE A 408 18.56 -7.75 -2.37
N ASN A 409 19.31 -7.96 -3.45
CA ASN A 409 20.75 -7.63 -3.48
C ASN A 409 21.00 -6.11 -3.55
N THR A 410 20.62 -5.41 -2.47
CA THR A 410 20.76 -3.98 -2.25
C THR A 410 21.39 -3.77 -0.88
N THR A 411 22.37 -2.86 -0.81
CA THR A 411 22.94 -2.47 0.48
C THR A 411 21.99 -1.53 1.21
N ASP A 412 21.54 -1.92 2.39
CA ASP A 412 20.71 -1.10 3.28
C ASP A 412 21.39 -0.96 4.65
N GLN A 413 21.05 0.11 5.37
CA GLN A 413 21.46 0.35 6.75
C GLN A 413 20.34 0.01 7.75
N THR A 414 19.10 -0.07 7.29
CA THR A 414 17.92 -0.33 8.14
C THR A 414 17.12 -1.50 7.60
N TYR A 415 17.45 -2.70 8.07
CA TYR A 415 16.70 -3.90 7.71
C TYR A 415 15.44 -4.07 8.56
N GLY A 416 14.39 -4.56 7.93
CA GLY A 416 13.15 -4.98 8.57
C GLY A 416 12.42 -5.98 7.68
N PHE A 417 11.60 -6.84 8.27
CA PHE A 417 10.70 -7.69 7.52
C PHE A 417 9.40 -6.94 7.23
N SER A 418 9.00 -6.91 5.97
CA SER A 418 7.63 -6.66 5.56
C SER A 418 7.01 -7.98 5.14
N THR A 419 6.04 -8.48 5.91
CA THR A 419 5.33 -9.73 5.62
C THR A 419 4.01 -9.39 4.96
N ILE A 420 3.78 -9.91 3.75
CA ILE A 420 2.51 -9.80 3.04
C ILE A 420 1.84 -11.17 3.13
N GLY A 421 0.62 -11.21 3.65
CA GLY A 421 -0.17 -12.43 3.72
C GLY A 421 -1.55 -12.27 3.11
N SER A 422 -2.13 -13.39 2.70
CA SER A 422 -3.47 -13.50 2.15
C SER A 422 -4.27 -14.58 2.86
N LEU A 423 -5.53 -14.24 3.15
CA LEU A 423 -6.50 -15.11 3.82
C LEU A 423 -7.73 -15.24 2.93
N ASP A 424 -7.98 -16.45 2.43
CA ASP A 424 -9.23 -16.81 1.76
C ASP A 424 -10.33 -17.02 2.82
N LEU A 425 -11.37 -16.20 2.76
CA LEU A 425 -12.47 -16.24 3.73
C LEU A 425 -13.48 -17.36 3.49
N THR A 426 -13.51 -17.92 2.27
CA THR A 426 -14.49 -18.97 1.90
C THR A 426 -14.00 -20.38 2.20
N GLY A 427 -12.70 -20.54 2.43
CA GLY A 427 -12.05 -21.85 2.54
C GLY A 427 -11.39 -22.10 3.89
N THR A 428 -10.99 -23.34 4.09
CA THR A 428 -10.14 -23.77 5.21
C THR A 428 -8.65 -23.78 4.83
N ARG A 429 -8.29 -23.15 3.71
CA ARG A 429 -6.90 -23.11 3.24
C ARG A 429 -6.05 -22.34 4.25
N PRO A 430 -4.85 -22.84 4.60
CA PRO A 430 -3.90 -22.10 5.40
C PRO A 430 -3.62 -20.73 4.79
N VAL A 431 -3.30 -19.76 5.65
CA VAL A 431 -2.83 -18.45 5.20
C VAL A 431 -1.60 -18.60 4.30
N THR A 432 -1.61 -17.92 3.16
CA THR A 432 -0.42 -17.81 2.29
C THR A 432 0.31 -16.53 2.66
N ALA A 433 1.63 -16.56 2.81
CA ALA A 433 2.39 -15.36 3.14
C ALA A 433 3.82 -15.42 2.64
N LYS A 434 4.42 -14.26 2.41
CA LYS A 434 5.82 -14.07 2.04
C LYS A 434 6.41 -12.92 2.86
N SER A 435 7.64 -13.10 3.33
CA SER A 435 8.36 -12.09 4.11
C SER A 435 9.49 -11.50 3.28
N PHE A 436 9.60 -10.18 3.24
CA PHE A 436 10.59 -9.47 2.44
C PHE A 436 11.50 -8.62 3.33
N ILE A 437 12.82 -8.75 3.16
CA ILE A 437 13.83 -7.93 3.82
C ILE A 437 13.99 -6.64 3.02
N ILE A 438 13.01 -5.75 3.15
CA ILE A 438 12.95 -4.46 2.44
C ILE A 438 12.86 -3.28 3.40
N GLY A 439 12.96 -3.52 4.71
CA GLY A 439 12.60 -2.55 5.73
C GLY A 439 11.16 -2.74 6.21
N LYS A 440 10.75 -1.95 7.20
CA LYS A 440 9.36 -1.89 7.63
C LYS A 440 8.56 -1.10 6.61
N ALA A 441 7.48 -1.70 6.09
CA ALA A 441 6.55 -1.05 5.18
C ALA A 441 6.13 0.32 5.72
N GLY A 442 6.40 1.37 4.94
CA GLY A 442 6.01 2.74 5.24
C GLY A 442 4.62 3.04 4.70
N THR A 443 4.57 3.67 3.53
CA THR A 443 3.31 3.94 2.84
C THR A 443 2.94 2.76 1.96
N VAL A 444 1.68 2.33 2.00
CA VAL A 444 1.16 1.25 1.15
C VAL A 444 -0.01 1.76 0.33
N TYR A 445 0.05 1.52 -0.98
CA TYR A 445 -1.04 1.70 -1.92
C TYR A 445 -1.42 0.34 -2.51
N VAL A 446 -2.71 0.12 -2.76
CA VAL A 446 -3.21 -1.16 -3.28
C VAL A 446 -4.24 -0.90 -4.37
N SER A 447 -3.95 -1.35 -5.57
CA SER A 447 -4.89 -1.44 -6.69
C SER A 447 -5.58 -2.82 -6.68
N PRO A 448 -6.57 -3.06 -7.56
CA PRO A 448 -7.20 -4.38 -7.67
C PRO A 448 -6.24 -5.52 -8.03
N THR A 449 -5.04 -5.20 -8.51
CA THR A 449 -4.07 -6.19 -9.01
C THR A 449 -2.68 -6.09 -8.38
N HIS A 450 -2.33 -4.98 -7.73
CA HIS A 450 -1.01 -4.78 -7.13
C HIS A 450 -1.08 -4.17 -5.74
N ALA A 451 -0.17 -4.59 -4.87
CA ALA A 451 0.21 -3.88 -3.66
C ALA A 451 1.57 -3.21 -3.87
N TYR A 452 1.65 -1.91 -3.62
CA TYR A 452 2.88 -1.12 -3.68
C TYR A 452 3.31 -0.78 -2.26
N VAL A 453 4.49 -1.25 -1.87
CA VAL A 453 5.09 -0.98 -0.56
C VAL A 453 6.22 0.02 -0.72
N ALA A 454 6.01 1.24 -0.22
CA ALA A 454 6.95 2.34 -0.26
C ALA A 454 7.71 2.44 1.07
N VAL A 455 9.02 2.19 1.03
CA VAL A 455 9.92 2.19 2.17
C VAL A 455 10.86 3.41 2.10
N PRO A 456 10.75 4.36 3.03
CA PRO A 456 11.62 5.53 3.07
C PRO A 456 13.06 5.14 3.43
N ASP A 457 14.04 5.63 2.66
CA ASP A 457 15.47 5.51 2.96
C ASP A 457 15.83 6.51 4.08
N GLN A 458 15.84 6.03 5.32
CA GLN A 458 16.17 6.82 6.50
C GLN A 458 17.68 6.75 6.81
N SER A 459 18.51 7.26 5.92
CA SER A 459 19.94 7.38 6.16
C SER A 459 20.29 8.68 6.92
N TRP A 460 20.99 8.57 8.04
CA TRP A 460 21.48 9.71 8.85
C TRP A 460 20.42 10.68 9.38
N GLY A 461 19.18 10.22 9.59
CA GLY A 461 18.09 11.01 10.17
C GLY A 461 17.34 11.91 9.18
N TRP A 462 17.60 11.80 7.87
CA TRP A 462 16.88 12.50 6.81
C TRP A 462 16.43 11.48 5.77
N THR A 463 15.23 11.64 5.21
CA THR A 463 14.79 10.77 4.12
C THR A 463 15.15 11.42 2.79
N ARG A 464 16.10 10.83 2.07
CA ARG A 464 16.53 11.33 0.75
C ARG A 464 15.71 10.77 -0.39
N SER A 465 15.25 9.53 -0.24
CA SER A 465 14.53 8.80 -1.26
C SER A 465 13.56 7.81 -0.64
N THR A 466 12.64 7.31 -1.44
CA THR A 466 11.75 6.21 -1.10
C THR A 466 11.91 5.10 -2.13
N THR A 467 12.18 3.88 -1.66
CA THR A 467 12.19 2.68 -2.50
C THR A 467 10.79 2.10 -2.54
N ILE A 468 10.27 1.77 -3.72
CA ILE A 468 8.93 1.23 -3.93
C ILE A 468 9.07 -0.19 -4.46
N HIS A 469 8.38 -1.14 -3.83
CA HIS A 469 8.26 -2.51 -4.29
C HIS A 469 6.83 -2.78 -4.76
N ALA A 470 6.67 -3.27 -5.99
CA ALA A 470 5.40 -3.71 -6.53
C ALA A 470 5.22 -5.22 -6.32
N PHE A 471 4.05 -5.61 -5.82
CA PHE A 471 3.67 -7.00 -5.65
C PHE A 471 2.36 -7.26 -6.38
N ALA A 472 2.34 -8.15 -7.37
CA ALA A 472 1.10 -8.65 -7.92
C ALA A 472 0.32 -9.42 -6.86
N ILE A 473 -0.96 -9.08 -6.69
CA ILE A 473 -1.89 -9.72 -5.78
C ILE A 473 -3.11 -10.21 -6.56
N ARG A 474 -3.28 -11.54 -6.63
CA ARG A 474 -4.38 -12.13 -7.41
C ARG A 474 -4.81 -13.46 -6.86
N ASP A 475 -6.10 -13.63 -6.58
CA ASP A 475 -6.70 -14.89 -6.12
C ASP A 475 -5.95 -15.50 -4.90
N GLY A 476 -5.52 -14.65 -3.97
CA GLY A 476 -4.71 -15.01 -2.81
C GLY A 476 -3.21 -15.20 -3.07
N MET A 477 -2.73 -15.19 -4.32
CA MET A 477 -1.30 -15.25 -4.63
C MET A 477 -0.63 -13.89 -4.44
N ILE A 478 0.66 -13.93 -4.07
CA ILE A 478 1.51 -12.77 -3.85
C ILE A 478 2.83 -13.01 -4.59
N THR A 479 3.13 -12.17 -5.58
CA THR A 479 4.36 -12.25 -6.38
C THR A 479 5.05 -10.89 -6.36
N TRP A 480 6.36 -10.86 -6.21
CA TRP A 480 7.11 -9.61 -6.39
C TRP A 480 7.34 -9.39 -7.88
N ASP A 481 6.99 -8.20 -8.37
CA ASP A 481 7.03 -7.89 -9.80
C ASP A 481 8.21 -6.97 -10.13
N ALA A 482 8.32 -5.85 -9.40
CA ALA A 482 9.29 -4.79 -9.71
C ALA A 482 9.70 -3.98 -8.47
N GLY A 483 10.82 -3.27 -8.61
CA GLY A 483 11.36 -2.38 -7.59
C GLY A 483 11.91 -1.11 -8.22
N GLY A 484 11.49 0.04 -7.72
CA GLY A 484 11.93 1.36 -8.19
C GLY A 484 12.26 2.30 -7.04
N ARG A 485 12.81 3.47 -7.37
CA ARG A 485 13.17 4.49 -6.37
C ARG A 485 12.75 5.87 -6.84
N VAL A 486 12.18 6.65 -5.93
CA VAL A 486 11.80 8.05 -6.12
C VAL A 486 12.49 8.91 -5.07
N ASP A 487 12.74 10.18 -5.37
CA ASP A 487 13.31 11.12 -4.40
C ASP A 487 12.26 11.57 -3.38
N GLY A 488 12.70 11.85 -2.15
CA GLY A 488 11.85 12.39 -1.09
C GLY A 488 10.94 11.38 -0.38
N THR A 489 9.97 11.92 0.34
CA THR A 489 9.01 11.19 1.19
C THR A 489 7.59 11.32 0.64
N LEU A 490 6.82 10.24 0.74
CA LEU A 490 5.38 10.30 0.51
C LEU A 490 4.68 10.85 1.76
N LEU A 491 3.58 11.58 1.56
CA LEU A 491 2.74 12.06 2.66
C LEU A 491 1.94 10.90 3.27
N ASP A 492 1.20 10.20 2.42
CA ASP A 492 0.30 9.10 2.77
C ASP A 492 -0.08 8.28 1.53
N ARG A 493 -1.06 7.37 1.67
CA ARG A 493 -1.53 6.52 0.58
C ARG A 493 -2.09 7.28 -0.63
N TYR A 494 -2.61 8.49 -0.45
CA TYR A 494 -3.14 9.32 -1.54
C TYR A 494 -2.05 10.03 -2.34
N SER A 495 -0.79 9.88 -1.91
CA SER A 495 0.39 10.30 -2.66
C SER A 495 0.80 9.29 -3.74
N LEU A 496 0.06 8.18 -3.89
CA LEU A 496 0.22 7.24 -5.00
C LEU A 496 -1.12 6.93 -5.65
N ASP A 497 -1.07 6.60 -6.94
CA ASP A 497 -2.13 5.88 -7.64
C ASP A 497 -1.60 5.11 -8.85
N GLU A 498 -2.38 4.14 -9.31
CA GLU A 498 -2.14 3.40 -10.55
C GLU A 498 -3.16 3.83 -11.61
N HIS A 499 -2.66 4.32 -12.76
CA HIS A 499 -3.52 4.77 -13.85
C HIS A 499 -2.91 4.37 -15.21
N ASN A 500 -3.69 3.64 -16.02
CA ASN A 500 -3.28 3.17 -17.35
C ASN A 500 -1.93 2.41 -17.35
N GLY A 501 -1.66 1.62 -16.31
CA GLY A 501 -0.43 0.84 -16.16
C GLY A 501 0.81 1.64 -15.72
N TYR A 502 0.63 2.88 -15.28
CA TYR A 502 1.67 3.70 -14.68
C TYR A 502 1.39 3.91 -13.19
N LEU A 503 2.41 3.79 -12.36
CA LEU A 503 2.36 4.24 -10.97
C LEU A 503 2.76 5.71 -10.93
N ARG A 504 1.91 6.57 -10.36
CA ARG A 504 2.16 8.02 -10.27
C ARG A 504 2.35 8.36 -8.80
N VAL A 505 3.38 9.13 -8.50
CA VAL A 505 3.87 9.32 -7.14
C VAL A 505 4.15 10.80 -6.88
N ALA A 506 3.61 11.33 -5.79
CA ALA A 506 3.91 12.67 -5.29
C ALA A 506 4.76 12.59 -4.02
N THR A 507 5.87 13.33 -3.97
CA THR A 507 6.79 13.34 -2.82
C THR A 507 7.20 14.73 -2.40
N THR A 508 7.55 14.89 -1.12
CA THR A 508 8.28 16.06 -0.61
C THR A 508 9.76 15.73 -0.56
N VAL A 509 10.59 16.57 -1.16
CA VAL A 509 12.05 16.43 -1.21
C VAL A 509 12.69 17.49 -0.32
N ASP A 510 13.51 17.05 0.63
CA ASP A 510 14.36 17.91 1.46
C ASP A 510 15.82 17.79 1.03
N THR A 511 16.43 18.88 0.57
CA THR A 511 17.82 18.87 0.08
C THR A 511 18.88 18.86 1.19
N GLY A 512 18.44 19.02 2.45
CA GLY A 512 19.32 19.24 3.60
C GLY A 512 20.08 20.57 3.55
N ALA A 513 20.63 20.99 4.70
CA ALA A 513 21.34 22.26 4.82
C ALA A 513 22.82 22.15 4.38
N LEU A 514 23.10 22.21 3.08
CA LEU A 514 24.46 22.53 2.62
C LEU A 514 24.70 24.04 2.79
N ARG A 515 25.64 24.41 3.67
CA ARG A 515 25.99 25.82 4.00
C ARG A 515 24.88 26.66 4.67
N GLY A 516 23.99 26.02 5.42
CA GLY A 516 23.01 26.71 6.27
C GLY A 516 21.70 27.13 5.59
N ARG A 517 21.42 26.65 4.37
CA ARG A 517 20.13 26.83 3.70
C ARG A 517 19.59 25.46 3.30
N SER A 518 18.50 25.03 3.95
CA SER A 518 17.73 23.84 3.54
C SER A 518 16.63 24.31 2.60
N THR A 519 16.48 23.68 1.45
CA THR A 519 15.34 23.88 0.56
C THR A 519 14.48 22.63 0.59
N THR A 520 13.16 22.85 0.64
CA THR A 520 12.15 21.79 0.57
C THR A 520 11.32 22.06 -0.69
N TYR A 521 10.93 21.05 -1.44
CA TYR A 521 10.01 21.22 -2.57
C TYR A 521 9.23 19.93 -2.80
N SER A 522 8.15 20.03 -3.57
CA SER A 522 7.34 18.88 -3.96
C SER A 522 7.73 18.40 -5.36
N LYS A 523 7.62 17.09 -5.60
CA LYS A 523 8.00 16.43 -6.85
C LYS A 523 6.93 15.42 -7.24
N VAL A 524 6.65 15.32 -8.53
CA VAL A 524 5.78 14.28 -9.08
C VAL A 524 6.57 13.42 -10.04
N THR A 525 6.53 12.10 -9.83
CA THR A 525 7.23 11.10 -10.64
C THR A 525 6.23 10.08 -11.17
N VAL A 526 6.31 9.78 -12.46
CA VAL A 526 5.52 8.74 -13.12
C VAL A 526 6.44 7.59 -13.49
N LEU A 527 6.09 6.39 -13.05
CA LEU A 527 6.84 5.15 -13.19
C LEU A 527 6.05 4.18 -14.08
N ASP A 528 6.73 3.44 -14.96
CA ASP A 528 6.08 2.37 -15.73
C ASP A 528 5.88 1.09 -14.88
N LYS A 529 5.38 0.03 -15.52
CA LYS A 529 5.12 -1.28 -14.90
C LYS A 529 6.37 -1.93 -14.28
N ASP A 530 7.56 -1.60 -14.77
CA ASP A 530 8.83 -2.14 -14.27
C ASP A 530 9.41 -1.22 -13.16
N LEU A 531 8.63 -0.21 -12.76
CA LEU A 531 8.98 0.88 -11.86
C LEU A 531 10.18 1.71 -12.34
N ASP A 532 10.41 1.77 -13.65
CA ASP A 532 11.36 2.69 -14.27
C ASP A 532 10.72 4.07 -14.45
N ILE A 533 11.50 5.13 -14.22
CA ILE A 533 11.02 6.51 -14.35
C ILE A 533 10.67 6.82 -15.81
N THR A 534 9.38 7.06 -16.05
CA THR A 534 8.84 7.48 -17.35
C THR A 534 8.86 9.00 -17.52
N GLY A 535 8.54 9.74 -16.47
CA GLY A 535 8.48 11.19 -16.49
C GLY A 535 8.49 11.80 -15.09
N THR A 536 8.91 13.06 -15.01
CA THR A 536 9.10 13.76 -13.74
C THR A 536 8.72 15.23 -13.90
N LEU A 537 7.98 15.77 -12.94
CA LEU A 537 7.79 17.20 -12.71
C LEU A 537 8.48 17.57 -11.39
N PRO A 538 9.67 18.22 -11.46
CA PRO A 538 10.40 18.67 -10.27
C PRO A 538 9.89 20.04 -9.77
N ASP A 539 10.41 20.46 -8.62
CA ASP A 539 10.37 21.84 -8.12
C ASP A 539 8.97 22.47 -7.99
N ILE A 540 7.96 21.69 -7.57
CA ILE A 540 6.62 22.19 -7.25
C ILE A 540 6.67 22.86 -5.88
N ALA A 541 6.17 24.10 -5.79
CA ALA A 541 6.11 24.88 -4.55
C ALA A 541 7.43 24.90 -3.74
N PRO A 542 8.48 25.60 -4.23
CA PRO A 542 9.74 25.72 -3.49
C PRO A 542 9.54 26.32 -2.08
N ASP A 543 10.26 25.76 -1.13
CA ASP A 543 10.15 25.96 0.33
C ASP A 543 8.84 25.47 0.98
N GLU A 544 8.02 24.68 0.27
CA GLU A 544 6.78 24.09 0.80
C GLU A 544 6.80 22.56 0.72
N ARG A 545 5.98 21.93 1.57
CA ARG A 545 5.76 20.48 1.59
C ARG A 545 4.33 20.15 1.22
N ILE A 546 4.11 18.90 0.79
CA ILE A 546 2.77 18.37 0.50
C ILE A 546 1.98 18.23 1.81
N TYR A 547 0.73 18.71 1.78
CA TYR A 547 -0.26 18.57 2.85
C TYR A 547 -1.48 17.74 2.42
N SER A 548 -1.76 17.67 1.11
CA SER A 548 -2.72 16.75 0.54
C SER A 548 -2.40 16.46 -0.92
N ALA A 549 -2.71 15.25 -1.37
CA ALA A 549 -2.59 14.84 -2.75
C ALA A 549 -3.87 14.09 -3.14
N ARG A 550 -4.37 14.32 -4.37
CA ARG A 550 -5.49 13.56 -4.92
C ARG A 550 -5.33 13.38 -6.42
N PHE A 551 -5.23 12.12 -6.83
CA PHE A 551 -5.27 11.73 -8.23
C PHE A 551 -6.72 11.53 -8.69
N MET A 552 -7.03 12.02 -9.90
CA MET A 552 -8.34 11.90 -10.54
C MET A 552 -8.16 11.83 -12.06
N GLY A 553 -8.38 10.64 -12.63
CA GLY A 553 -8.16 10.41 -14.06
C GLY A 553 -6.77 10.87 -14.48
N GLU A 554 -6.67 11.76 -15.45
CA GLU A 554 -5.39 12.28 -15.98
C GLU A 554 -4.79 13.45 -15.18
N ARG A 555 -5.26 13.70 -13.95
CA ARG A 555 -4.87 14.87 -13.16
C ARG A 555 -4.43 14.49 -11.76
N LEU A 556 -3.56 15.32 -11.21
CA LEU A 556 -3.21 15.36 -9.80
C LEU A 556 -3.54 16.75 -9.25
N TYR A 557 -4.23 16.77 -8.11
CA TYR A 557 -4.46 17.95 -7.31
C TYR A 557 -3.57 17.88 -6.07
N LEU A 558 -2.78 18.93 -5.86
CA LEU A 558 -1.79 18.97 -4.79
C LEU A 558 -2.02 20.21 -3.94
N VAL A 559 -1.92 20.06 -2.63
CA VAL A 559 -1.97 21.14 -1.66
C VAL A 559 -0.63 21.21 -0.97
N THR A 560 -0.01 22.40 -0.99
CA THR A 560 1.27 22.67 -0.33
C THR A 560 1.09 23.83 0.65
N PHE A 561 1.89 23.96 1.71
CA PHE A 561 1.63 25.03 2.69
C PHE A 561 2.86 25.56 3.40
N ARG A 562 3.00 26.90 3.39
CA ARG A 562 3.91 27.66 4.28
C ARG A 562 3.24 28.84 5.01
N GLN A 563 2.03 29.27 4.59
CA GLN A 563 1.19 30.32 5.22
C GLN A 563 -0.11 30.57 4.41
N THR A 564 -0.07 30.35 3.10
CA THR A 564 -1.18 30.29 2.14
C THR A 564 -1.02 29.00 1.34
N ASP A 565 -2.10 28.30 1.03
CA ASP A 565 -2.09 27.05 0.27
C ASP A 565 -2.28 27.34 -1.22
N PRO A 566 -1.26 27.13 -2.08
CA PRO A 566 -1.54 26.95 -3.48
C PRO A 566 -2.12 25.55 -3.70
N PHE A 567 -3.40 25.53 -4.06
CA PHE A 567 -4.03 24.37 -4.68
C PHE A 567 -3.54 24.25 -6.12
N TRP A 568 -2.70 23.27 -6.40
CA TRP A 568 -2.11 23.01 -7.71
C TRP A 568 -2.96 22.03 -8.53
N VAL A 569 -3.11 22.32 -9.82
CA VAL A 569 -3.68 21.39 -10.80
C VAL A 569 -2.57 20.93 -11.74
N ILE A 570 -2.28 19.62 -11.75
CA ILE A 570 -1.17 19.02 -12.50
C ILE A 570 -1.73 18.04 -13.53
N SER A 571 -1.28 18.17 -14.78
CA SER A 571 -1.57 17.26 -15.88
C SER A 571 -0.65 16.04 -15.83
N LEU A 572 -1.24 14.86 -15.90
CA LEU A 572 -0.59 13.55 -16.02
C LEU A 572 -1.02 12.79 -17.29
N GLU A 573 -1.82 13.41 -18.17
CA GLU A 573 -2.23 12.88 -19.49
C GLU A 573 -1.05 12.33 -20.30
N ASN A 574 0.06 13.07 -20.39
CA ASN A 574 1.31 12.56 -20.96
C ASN A 574 2.24 12.08 -19.84
N PRO A 575 2.39 10.77 -19.61
CA PRO A 575 3.20 10.24 -18.51
C PRO A 575 4.69 10.59 -18.63
N ARG A 576 5.18 10.90 -19.84
CA ARG A 576 6.57 11.32 -20.08
C ARG A 576 6.82 12.79 -19.78
N GLN A 577 5.77 13.59 -19.71
CA GLN A 577 5.87 15.04 -19.54
C GLN A 577 4.76 15.61 -18.65
N PRO A 578 4.75 15.25 -17.35
CA PRO A 578 3.86 15.89 -16.37
C PRO A 578 4.08 17.41 -16.35
N LYS A 579 3.00 18.20 -16.18
CA LYS A 579 3.07 19.67 -16.21
C LYS A 579 2.04 20.31 -15.29
N ILE A 580 2.39 21.47 -14.70
CA ILE A 580 1.44 22.30 -13.96
C ILE A 580 0.49 22.96 -14.97
N LEU A 581 -0.82 22.90 -14.69
CA LEU A 581 -1.87 23.53 -15.49
C LEU A 581 -2.31 24.86 -14.89
N GLY A 582 -2.46 24.92 -13.57
CA GLY A 582 -2.90 26.11 -12.84
C GLY A 582 -2.66 25.99 -11.34
N GLU A 583 -2.83 27.12 -10.65
CA GLU A 583 -2.72 27.25 -9.20
C GLU A 583 -3.84 28.14 -8.67
N LEU A 584 -4.30 27.90 -7.45
CA LEU A 584 -5.24 28.76 -6.73
C LEU A 584 -4.70 28.97 -5.31
N GLN A 585 -4.34 30.20 -4.97
CA GLN A 585 -3.87 30.56 -3.63
C GLN A 585 -5.04 30.91 -2.72
N LEU A 586 -5.12 30.26 -1.56
CA LEU A 586 -6.14 30.53 -0.55
C LEU A 586 -5.55 30.58 0.86
N PRO A 587 -6.19 31.31 1.79
CA PRO A 587 -5.87 31.21 3.20
C PRO A 587 -6.30 29.84 3.74
N GLY A 588 -5.48 29.29 4.65
CA GLY A 588 -5.63 27.93 5.15
C GLY A 588 -5.02 26.89 4.24
N TYR A 589 -5.26 25.62 4.58
CA TYR A 589 -4.87 24.46 3.77
C TYR A 589 -5.89 23.34 3.90
N SER A 590 -5.95 22.48 2.89
CA SER A 590 -6.71 21.22 2.95
C SER A 590 -5.81 20.08 3.41
N ASN A 591 -6.26 19.31 4.40
CA ASN A 591 -5.63 18.05 4.80
C ASN A 591 -6.12 16.88 3.93
N TYR A 592 -7.38 16.96 3.49
CA TYR A 592 -8.01 15.94 2.68
C TYR A 592 -8.75 16.58 1.50
N LEU A 593 -8.49 16.06 0.31
CA LEU A 593 -9.17 16.43 -0.93
C LEU A 593 -10.06 15.26 -1.35
N HIS A 594 -11.36 15.54 -1.46
CA HIS A 594 -12.36 14.57 -1.90
C HIS A 594 -12.93 14.99 -3.27
N PRO A 595 -12.84 14.13 -4.30
CA PRO A 595 -13.52 14.37 -5.57
C PRO A 595 -15.03 14.45 -5.37
N TYR A 596 -15.66 15.52 -5.84
CA TYR A 596 -17.12 15.59 -5.94
C TYR A 596 -17.58 14.96 -7.27
N ASP A 597 -16.94 15.36 -8.36
CA ASP A 597 -17.06 14.79 -9.70
C ASP A 597 -15.74 15.03 -10.47
N GLU A 598 -15.72 14.89 -11.80
CA GLU A 598 -14.51 15.11 -12.62
C GLU A 598 -13.99 16.57 -12.64
N ASN A 599 -14.85 17.53 -12.28
CA ASN A 599 -14.62 18.97 -12.40
C ASN A 599 -14.74 19.72 -11.06
N HIS A 600 -15.04 19.04 -9.95
CA HIS A 600 -15.22 19.67 -8.65
C HIS A 600 -14.56 18.86 -7.53
N ILE A 601 -13.97 19.57 -6.56
CA ILE A 601 -13.25 18.98 -5.43
C ILE A 601 -13.67 19.64 -4.12
N ILE A 602 -13.87 18.84 -3.10
CA ILE A 602 -14.10 19.29 -1.73
C ILE A 602 -12.77 19.23 -0.96
N GLY A 603 -12.29 20.35 -0.47
CA GLY A 603 -11.20 20.42 0.49
C GLY A 603 -11.70 20.45 1.92
N ILE A 604 -11.10 19.64 2.80
CA ILE A 604 -11.33 19.65 4.24
C ILE A 604 -9.99 19.86 4.94
N GLY A 605 -9.91 20.88 5.79
CA GLY A 605 -8.67 21.23 6.47
C GLY A 605 -8.87 22.31 7.52
N LYS A 606 -7.94 23.26 7.60
CA LYS A 606 -7.96 24.36 8.57
C LYS A 606 -7.61 25.70 7.93
N GLU A 607 -8.14 26.78 8.49
CA GLU A 607 -7.81 28.14 8.03
C GLU A 607 -6.39 28.58 8.43
N THR A 608 -5.85 28.04 9.52
CA THR A 608 -4.43 28.05 9.90
C THR A 608 -4.17 26.83 10.79
N ASP A 609 -2.91 26.50 11.10
CA ASP A 609 -2.58 25.37 12.01
C ASP A 609 -3.35 25.43 13.34
N ARG A 610 -3.53 26.64 13.87
CA ARG A 610 -4.31 26.94 15.08
C ARG A 610 -5.61 27.67 14.77
N GLY A 611 -6.15 27.48 13.58
CA GLY A 611 -7.37 28.12 13.10
C GLY A 611 -8.59 27.20 13.22
N PRO A 612 -9.78 27.70 12.86
CA PRO A 612 -10.96 26.86 12.72
C PRO A 612 -10.77 25.76 11.68
N VAL A 613 -11.62 24.73 11.77
CA VAL A 613 -11.78 23.75 10.67
C VAL A 613 -12.39 24.49 9.48
N LYS A 614 -11.94 24.18 8.27
CA LYS A 614 -12.42 24.81 7.03
C LYS A 614 -12.84 23.74 6.03
N ILE A 615 -13.94 23.98 5.34
CA ILE A 615 -14.31 23.27 4.11
C ILE A 615 -14.33 24.23 2.93
N ALA A 616 -14.02 23.72 1.74
CA ALA A 616 -14.00 24.49 0.50
C ALA A 616 -14.47 23.62 -0.67
N LEU A 617 -15.25 24.19 -1.59
CA LEU A 617 -15.66 23.57 -2.85
C LEU A 617 -14.96 24.29 -4.00
N PHE A 618 -14.20 23.55 -4.78
CA PHE A 618 -13.42 24.05 -5.90
C PHE A 618 -14.05 23.68 -7.24
N ASP A 619 -14.06 24.62 -8.19
CA ASP A 619 -14.33 24.38 -9.60
C ASP A 619 -13.01 24.29 -10.36
N VAL A 620 -12.79 23.13 -10.99
CA VAL A 620 -11.60 22.82 -11.80
C VAL A 620 -11.98 22.51 -13.25
N THR A 621 -13.19 22.90 -13.69
CA THR A 621 -13.64 22.81 -15.10
C THR A 621 -12.65 23.52 -16.02
N ASN A 622 -12.20 24.72 -15.63
CA ASN A 622 -11.06 25.38 -16.26
C ASN A 622 -9.81 25.18 -15.42
N VAL A 623 -9.09 24.09 -15.70
CA VAL A 623 -7.84 23.69 -15.02
C VAL A 623 -6.73 24.74 -15.03
N HIS A 624 -6.76 25.71 -15.94
CA HIS A 624 -5.80 26.81 -16.00
C HIS A 624 -6.16 27.99 -15.08
N ASN A 625 -7.40 28.01 -14.60
CA ASN A 625 -7.91 29.03 -13.69
C ASN A 625 -8.91 28.37 -12.70
N PRO A 626 -8.42 27.47 -11.82
CA PRO A 626 -9.25 26.86 -10.78
C PRO A 626 -9.86 27.94 -9.88
N GLY A 627 -11.11 27.75 -9.48
CA GLY A 627 -11.89 28.73 -8.70
C GLY A 627 -12.43 28.17 -7.41
N LEU A 628 -12.53 29.01 -6.38
CA LEU A 628 -13.28 28.70 -5.15
C LEU A 628 -14.77 29.02 -5.38
N MET A 629 -15.62 28.00 -5.31
CA MET A 629 -17.08 28.17 -5.44
C MET A 629 -17.71 28.59 -4.12
N ASP A 630 -17.31 27.92 -3.04
CA ASP A 630 -17.86 28.13 -1.71
C ASP A 630 -16.89 27.68 -0.62
N SER A 631 -17.00 28.23 0.59
CA SER A 631 -16.21 27.80 1.74
C SER A 631 -16.88 28.18 3.06
N GLU A 632 -16.74 27.31 4.06
CA GLU A 632 -17.20 27.57 5.43
C GLU A 632 -16.10 27.29 6.45
N THR A 633 -16.14 27.97 7.59
CA THR A 633 -15.25 27.73 8.74
C THR A 633 -16.05 27.43 10.00
N PHE A 634 -15.52 26.51 10.83
CA PHE A 634 -16.21 26.00 12.01
C PHE A 634 -15.34 26.15 13.27
N GLY A 635 -15.92 26.86 14.24
CA GLY A 635 -15.37 27.00 15.59
C GLY A 635 -14.19 27.96 15.70
N SER A 636 -13.37 27.74 16.72
CA SER A 636 -12.15 28.49 17.01
C SER A 636 -10.90 27.62 16.82
N GLY A 637 -9.71 28.14 17.16
CA GLY A 637 -8.42 27.54 16.85
C GLY A 637 -8.16 26.11 17.35
N PHE A 638 -8.85 25.68 18.39
CA PHE A 638 -8.75 24.34 18.99
C PHE A 638 -9.83 23.38 18.47
N SER A 639 -10.66 23.83 17.54
CA SER A 639 -11.66 22.96 16.91
C SER A 639 -10.97 21.97 15.98
N THR A 640 -11.54 20.77 15.88
CA THR A 640 -11.00 19.68 15.07
C THR A 640 -12.11 18.88 14.39
N SER A 641 -11.74 18.07 13.42
CA SER A 641 -12.59 17.08 12.77
C SER A 641 -11.84 15.76 12.70
N ALA A 642 -12.55 14.65 12.91
CA ALA A 642 -11.98 13.32 12.71
C ALA A 642 -11.44 13.11 11.28
N VAL A 643 -11.97 13.85 10.29
CA VAL A 643 -11.54 13.80 8.88
C VAL A 643 -10.10 14.28 8.69
N LEU A 644 -9.60 15.18 9.55
CA LEU A 644 -8.24 15.72 9.45
C LEU A 644 -7.16 14.67 9.74
N GLU A 645 -7.52 13.64 10.49
CA GLU A 645 -6.61 12.54 10.88
C GLU A 645 -6.93 11.26 10.11
N ASP A 646 -8.22 11.00 9.85
CA ASP A 646 -8.69 9.80 9.18
C ASP A 646 -9.83 10.12 8.19
N PRO A 647 -9.53 10.14 6.88
CA PRO A 647 -10.52 10.41 5.84
C PRO A 647 -11.71 9.45 5.80
N LYS A 648 -11.65 8.28 6.47
CA LYS A 648 -12.81 7.37 6.61
C LYS A 648 -13.93 7.96 7.47
N ALA A 649 -13.64 9.01 8.24
CA ALA A 649 -14.65 9.79 8.97
C ALA A 649 -15.53 10.65 8.06
N PHE A 650 -15.12 10.89 6.81
CA PHE A 650 -15.88 11.68 5.85
C PHE A 650 -16.91 10.81 5.14
N LEU A 651 -18.19 11.11 5.34
CA LEU A 651 -19.28 10.49 4.59
C LEU A 651 -19.77 11.46 3.53
N PHE A 652 -19.64 11.05 2.27
CA PHE A 652 -20.13 11.77 1.11
C PHE A 652 -20.88 10.81 0.20
N ASP A 653 -22.05 11.24 -0.24
CA ASP A 653 -22.88 10.53 -1.20
C ASP A 653 -23.46 11.54 -2.18
N HIS A 654 -22.90 11.54 -3.39
CA HIS A 654 -23.25 12.46 -4.45
C HIS A 654 -24.71 12.29 -4.92
N GLU A 655 -25.17 11.05 -5.05
CA GLU A 655 -26.53 10.74 -5.55
C GLU A 655 -27.62 11.19 -4.57
N ARG A 656 -27.29 11.14 -3.28
CA ARG A 656 -28.17 11.55 -2.18
C ARG A 656 -28.04 13.01 -1.80
N ASP A 657 -27.12 13.75 -2.41
CA ASP A 657 -26.82 15.13 -2.04
C ASP A 657 -26.56 15.22 -0.51
N LEU A 658 -25.66 14.35 -0.03
CA LEU A 658 -25.37 14.18 1.38
C LEU A 658 -23.87 14.28 1.65
N MET A 659 -23.49 15.22 2.51
CA MET A 659 -22.16 15.33 3.09
C MET A 659 -22.28 15.42 4.61
N VAL A 660 -21.54 14.57 5.34
CA VAL A 660 -21.53 14.58 6.80
C VAL A 660 -20.11 14.83 7.30
N LEU A 661 -19.98 15.88 8.11
CA LEU A 661 -18.71 16.35 8.66
C LEU A 661 -18.75 16.24 10.19
N PRO A 662 -18.06 15.24 10.79
CA PRO A 662 -17.83 15.18 12.22
C PRO A 662 -17.04 16.41 12.69
N LEU A 663 -17.50 17.08 13.73
CA LEU A 663 -16.86 18.29 14.27
C LEU A 663 -16.79 18.24 15.79
N HIS A 664 -15.64 18.64 16.32
CA HIS A 664 -15.44 19.05 17.69
C HIS A 664 -15.15 20.56 17.69
N ILE A 665 -16.10 21.35 18.16
CA ILE A 665 -16.04 22.81 18.17
C ILE A 665 -15.70 23.26 19.59
N GLN A 666 -14.51 23.86 19.74
CA GLN A 666 -14.10 24.46 21.01
C GLN A 666 -14.72 25.86 21.13
N GLY A 667 -15.40 26.13 22.25
CA GLY A 667 -15.83 27.47 22.62
C GLY A 667 -14.64 28.41 22.85
N GLU A 668 -14.88 29.72 22.84
CA GLU A 668 -13.83 30.71 23.09
C GLU A 668 -13.18 30.49 24.45
N VAL A 669 -11.84 30.46 24.48
CA VAL A 669 -11.07 30.40 25.72
C VAL A 669 -11.13 31.77 26.38
N PRO A 670 -11.73 31.92 27.59
CA PRO A 670 -11.63 33.18 28.32
C PRO A 670 -10.16 33.46 28.62
N SER A 671 -9.71 34.71 28.46
CA SER A 671 -8.31 35.09 28.66
C SER A 671 -7.77 34.55 29.99
N CYS A 672 -6.82 33.62 29.91
CA CYS A 672 -6.24 32.98 31.09
C CYS A 672 -5.15 33.89 31.66
N ASN A 673 -5.38 34.51 32.83
CA ASN A 673 -4.33 35.21 33.57
C ASN A 673 -3.39 34.19 34.21
N TYR A 674 -2.08 34.37 34.01
CA TYR A 674 -1.03 33.54 34.59
C TYR A 674 -1.18 33.50 36.12
N GLY A 675 -1.48 32.32 36.69
CA GLY A 675 -1.59 32.11 38.14
C GLY A 675 -2.98 31.71 38.69
N TYR A 676 -4.01 31.60 37.85
CA TYR A 676 -5.33 31.06 38.25
C TYR A 676 -5.72 29.80 37.47
N ALA A 677 -6.57 28.96 38.07
CA ALA A 677 -7.12 27.77 37.43
C ALA A 677 -7.87 28.16 36.13
N CYS A 678 -7.42 27.63 34.99
CA CYS A 678 -8.05 27.88 33.70
C CYS A 678 -9.39 27.15 33.64
N THR A 679 -10.48 27.87 33.37
CA THR A 679 -11.77 27.22 33.08
C THR A 679 -11.66 26.58 31.70
N ILE A 680 -11.84 25.27 31.61
CA ILE A 680 -11.87 24.56 30.33
C ILE A 680 -13.10 25.08 29.56
N PRO A 681 -12.93 25.61 28.34
CA PRO A 681 -14.07 26.12 27.58
C PRO A 681 -15.05 24.98 27.31
N SER A 682 -16.35 25.27 27.29
CA SER A 682 -17.33 24.31 26.79
C SER A 682 -17.01 23.95 25.34
N SER A 683 -17.28 22.72 24.98
CA SER A 683 -17.14 22.23 23.60
C SER A 683 -18.45 21.64 23.13
N TRP A 684 -18.75 21.84 21.85
CA TRP A 684 -19.82 21.11 21.18
C TRP A 684 -19.18 20.02 20.33
N GLY A 685 -19.75 18.82 20.33
CA GLY A 685 -19.29 17.75 19.45
C GLY A 685 -20.43 16.96 18.86
N GLY A 686 -20.32 16.71 17.57
CA GLY A 686 -21.39 16.13 16.77
C GLY A 686 -21.00 16.01 15.32
N ALA A 687 -22.00 16.00 14.45
CA ALA A 687 -21.81 16.06 13.00
C ALA A 687 -22.68 17.16 12.40
N TYR A 688 -22.13 17.87 11.42
CA TYR A 688 -22.88 18.75 10.54
C TYR A 688 -23.26 17.97 9.29
N VAL A 689 -24.49 18.15 8.82
CA VAL A 689 -25.03 17.45 7.65
C VAL A 689 -25.39 18.48 6.60
N PHE A 690 -24.78 18.39 5.43
CA PHE A 690 -24.93 19.32 4.32
C PHE A 690 -25.53 18.60 3.10
N SER A 691 -26.27 19.39 2.31
CA SER A 691 -26.38 19.21 0.86
C SER A 691 -25.25 20.01 0.22
N VAL A 692 -24.66 19.46 -0.84
CA VAL A 692 -23.56 20.08 -1.57
C VAL A 692 -23.79 19.90 -3.06
N THR A 693 -23.93 21.01 -3.77
CA THR A 693 -23.95 21.00 -5.23
C THR A 693 -23.08 22.13 -5.78
N PRO A 694 -22.49 21.98 -6.97
CA PRO A 694 -21.74 23.07 -7.62
C PRO A 694 -22.57 24.35 -7.77
N LYS A 695 -23.89 24.23 -7.87
CA LYS A 695 -24.77 25.39 -8.02
C LYS A 695 -25.07 26.11 -6.70
N SER A 696 -25.24 25.36 -5.61
CA SER A 696 -25.70 25.90 -4.32
C SER A 696 -24.60 26.05 -3.28
N GLY A 697 -23.42 25.47 -3.51
CA GLY A 697 -22.38 25.35 -2.48
C GLY A 697 -22.83 24.43 -1.35
N PHE A 698 -22.33 24.71 -0.14
CA PHE A 698 -22.68 24.01 1.08
C PHE A 698 -24.01 24.54 1.64
N VAL A 699 -24.99 23.65 1.81
CA VAL A 699 -26.31 23.97 2.38
C VAL A 699 -26.56 23.10 3.59
N LEU A 700 -26.47 23.68 4.79
CA LEU A 700 -26.71 22.97 6.05
C LEU A 700 -28.15 22.43 6.10
N LYS A 701 -28.28 21.11 6.23
CA LYS A 701 -29.54 20.39 6.46
C LYS A 701 -29.87 20.22 7.94
N GLY A 702 -28.84 20.15 8.78
CA GLY A 702 -29.01 20.02 10.23
C GLY A 702 -27.74 19.56 10.92
N THR A 703 -27.83 19.38 12.24
CA THR A 703 -26.73 18.90 13.06
C THR A 703 -27.16 17.76 13.96
N VAL A 704 -26.23 16.84 14.25
CA VAL A 704 -26.44 15.73 15.18
C VAL A 704 -25.51 15.91 16.37
N THR A 705 -26.05 16.33 17.51
CA THR A 705 -25.27 16.59 18.73
C THR A 705 -25.00 15.29 19.51
N HIS A 706 -23.72 14.99 19.77
CA HIS A 706 -23.30 13.94 20.71
C HIS A 706 -23.09 14.49 22.11
N TYR A 707 -22.54 15.69 22.24
CA TYR A 707 -22.38 16.39 23.51
C TYR A 707 -22.31 17.90 23.30
N ASP A 708 -22.69 18.61 24.34
CA ASP A 708 -22.60 20.07 24.45
C ASP A 708 -22.24 20.37 25.91
N GLY A 709 -20.97 20.70 26.15
CA GLY A 709 -20.42 20.84 27.49
C GLY A 709 -18.96 20.38 27.59
N GLN A 710 -18.56 19.99 28.80
CA GLN A 710 -17.21 19.49 29.08
C GLN A 710 -17.19 17.96 29.02
N ASN A 711 -16.11 17.38 28.47
CA ASN A 711 -15.81 15.94 28.47
C ASN A 711 -16.80 15.05 27.69
N GLY A 712 -16.92 15.24 26.38
CA GLY A 712 -17.67 14.33 25.51
C GLY A 712 -16.80 13.62 24.47
N ALA A 713 -17.18 12.41 24.08
CA ALA A 713 -16.48 11.65 23.03
C ALA A 713 -16.86 12.16 21.62
N PRO A 714 -15.90 12.67 20.82
CA PRO A 714 -16.16 13.18 19.47
C PRO A 714 -16.74 12.11 18.54
N VAL A 715 -17.53 12.55 17.56
CA VAL A 715 -17.99 11.67 16.48
C VAL A 715 -16.79 11.27 15.65
N ARG A 716 -16.62 9.96 15.46
CA ARG A 716 -15.50 9.36 14.70
C ARG A 716 -15.94 8.89 13.33
N ARG A 717 -17.21 8.48 13.19
CA ARG A 717 -17.77 7.92 11.95
C ARG A 717 -19.24 8.28 11.77
N SER A 718 -19.67 8.28 10.53
CA SER A 718 -21.07 8.36 10.14
C SER A 718 -21.36 7.36 9.02
N LEU A 719 -22.56 6.78 9.05
CA LEU A 719 -23.09 5.91 8.00
C LEU A 719 -24.60 6.14 7.86
N TYR A 720 -25.21 5.74 6.75
CA TYR A 720 -26.67 5.77 6.60
C TYR A 720 -27.23 4.39 6.24
N ILE A 721 -28.49 4.16 6.62
CA ILE A 721 -29.33 3.06 6.14
C ILE A 721 -30.69 3.68 5.77
N ASP A 722 -31.08 3.57 4.49
CA ASP A 722 -32.20 4.30 3.90
C ASP A 722 -32.18 5.79 4.29
N GLN A 723 -33.19 6.27 5.01
CA GLN A 723 -33.33 7.68 5.42
C GLN A 723 -32.79 7.96 6.84
N THR A 724 -32.12 6.98 7.47
CA THR A 724 -31.56 7.16 8.82
C THR A 724 -30.06 7.39 8.74
N LEU A 725 -29.60 8.50 9.31
CA LEU A 725 -28.19 8.78 9.58
C LEU A 725 -27.79 8.20 10.94
N TYR A 726 -26.66 7.51 10.99
CA TYR A 726 -26.05 6.96 12.19
C TYR A 726 -24.71 7.66 12.41
N THR A 727 -24.57 8.39 13.52
CA THR A 727 -23.29 9.00 13.93
C THR A 727 -22.75 8.27 15.14
N MET A 728 -21.47 7.91 15.11
CA MET A 728 -20.82 7.07 16.10
C MET A 728 -19.69 7.82 16.80
N SER A 729 -19.69 7.78 18.13
CA SER A 729 -18.55 8.10 19.00
C SER A 729 -18.19 6.88 19.84
N ASP A 730 -17.07 6.94 20.58
CA ASP A 730 -16.65 5.85 21.48
C ASP A 730 -17.68 5.54 22.58
N ASP A 731 -18.64 6.44 22.82
CA ASP A 731 -19.65 6.30 23.88
C ASP A 731 -20.98 5.72 23.39
N LYS A 732 -21.36 6.04 22.15
CA LYS A 732 -22.71 5.79 21.64
C LYS A 732 -22.83 5.93 20.12
N ILE A 733 -23.88 5.32 19.58
CA ILE A 733 -24.40 5.59 18.24
C ILE A 733 -25.69 6.38 18.37
N VAL A 734 -25.82 7.49 17.66
CA VAL A 734 -27.04 8.30 17.55
C VAL A 734 -27.67 8.07 16.19
N MET A 735 -28.97 7.80 16.16
CA MET A 735 -29.75 7.64 14.93
C MET A 735 -30.65 8.87 14.73
N SER A 736 -30.56 9.48 13.56
CA SER A 736 -31.31 10.67 13.17
C SER A 736 -32.05 10.48 11.85
N ASP A 737 -33.27 11.01 11.74
CA ASP A 737 -34.08 10.98 10.52
C ASP A 737 -33.65 12.11 9.58
N MET A 738 -33.12 11.75 8.41
CA MET A 738 -32.62 12.71 7.44
C MET A 738 -33.74 13.54 6.79
N ALA A 739 -34.96 13.00 6.74
CA ALA A 739 -36.11 13.68 6.15
C ALA A 739 -36.79 14.68 7.10
N ARG A 740 -36.34 14.74 8.37
CA ARG A 740 -36.94 15.58 9.43
C ARG A 740 -35.88 16.40 10.16
N ASP A 741 -35.06 17.14 9.41
CA ASP A 741 -34.04 18.06 9.96
C ASP A 741 -33.11 17.40 10.99
N MET A 742 -32.67 16.17 10.70
CA MET A 742 -31.82 15.36 11.59
C MET A 742 -32.45 15.04 12.96
N LEU A 743 -33.79 15.02 13.03
CA LEU A 743 -34.52 14.67 14.26
C LEU A 743 -34.01 13.36 14.83
N ARG A 744 -33.52 13.42 16.08
CA ARG A 744 -33.03 12.24 16.79
C ARG A 744 -34.15 11.22 16.99
N VAL A 745 -33.96 10.04 16.43
CA VAL A 745 -34.86 8.89 16.56
C VAL A 745 -34.51 8.07 17.80
N LYS A 746 -33.22 7.75 17.97
CA LYS A 746 -32.73 6.91 19.07
C LYS A 746 -31.25 7.17 19.34
N ALA A 747 -30.76 6.71 20.48
CA ALA A 747 -29.34 6.46 20.66
C ALA A 747 -29.13 5.16 21.41
N VAL A 748 -28.01 4.48 21.12
CA VAL A 748 -27.58 3.27 21.81
C VAL A 748 -26.21 3.51 22.39
N ASN A 749 -26.05 3.25 23.70
CA ASN A 749 -24.79 3.39 24.40
C ASN A 749 -23.90 2.17 24.14
N LEU A 750 -22.60 2.42 23.92
CA LEU A 750 -21.57 1.40 23.70
C LEU A 750 -20.72 1.13 24.95
N ARG A 751 -20.82 1.98 25.98
CA ARG A 751 -20.13 1.80 27.27
C ARG A 751 -20.83 0.83 28.21
#